data_AF-A0A368UT65-F1
#
_entry.id   AF-A0A368UT65-F1
#
_cell.length_a   1.000
_cell.length_b   1.000
_cell.length_c   1.000
_cell.angle_alpha   90.00
_cell.angle_beta   90.00
_cell.angle_gamma   90.00
#
_symmetry.space_group_name_H-M   'P 1'
#
loop_
_entity.id
_entity.type
_entity.pdbx_description
1 polymer ?
#
loop_
_entity_poly.entity_id
_entity_poly.type
_entity_poly.pdbx_seq_one_letter_code
_entity_poly.pdbx_strand_id
1 'polypeptide(L)'
;MSKRKLGIFSGILVFAAIIVAVFWNLYRHQSYNEGNTIDAVPADAAILIKINDVESFTSYLINKVEYKEELLAFESLTKLYRILNYTDSAAFFSEKSGKELLNSPVYISFSKIGKETISPVFHFSVVHKSHQSQLKNWMDQRLEGKRNYTGFTIYEVKLTRDSKHNLFVTFQNGILSVSQSSLLIEASIRQQQSGISLAEDKSFTSLQKTISNNADGSVFINFDNIEDFSEPFFAPGNGDIASFLTKIARWSALDFHIKKDGVMVNGFLSPGADRDFISLFSGVEPRRSTLDQILPSDTKIFTGYNFSDKQQFLLNFKKRLSTSDNSGKFQSLDKSFENKTGKSYLESFFEIIDGEMAFACSNYNASNPDEGRFIVFRTRGQSATLPVLKTFQDFHNMSSQPVRKYYVDESTSFPIYRGFEGELNTLVWSELFPDLPMKYFSFYRNYLVFAESEKTLESFLYNNVLHRTLESHPYYSSFAENFSYEENFLLFAEIPHLYSFIGKNLNPSRFHPTNEQQKVLFNFYASGIQLSNNSGLSYTTMFAKHAPHRDKEPRTIWQSRIDSMVSIKPALVDNHYTQEKEIMVQDASNNLYLINNMGRVLWKKPLDGPILSEIYQIDYYRNNKLQYLFNTPDKLYLLDRNGNHVAKYPFTLPAEASCGLSVFDYDNNRDYRVFLPLNDRKVYLFDKTGARVSGWNIPQTEGVVNQPVQFYRSSGKDYIIFSDNYRNYIMDRRGNHRVTPQKSFVRNHQSPFYLEYPDSENTALVTTTSDGSLAKIFLPSGKTVINKATQTDVTNHSLVLLHQNNPKYVFIRPAQLTIYNAAMKVSAESKTDKEIQITGDVYKFSASDHKIGLISKDASQIYLFNSDGTLYKGFPLKGTSRFSIGFLKSSAYRFNLITGGENNYIYNYRVE
;
A
#
# COMPACT_ATOMS: atom_id res chain seq x y z
N MET A 1 60.49 -24.40 51.99
CA MET A 1 60.24 -23.00 52.39
C MET A 1 60.35 -22.91 53.91
N SER A 2 61.30 -22.16 54.48
CA SER A 2 61.58 -22.19 55.93
C SER A 2 60.35 -21.73 56.74
N LYS A 3 60.16 -22.25 57.95
CA LYS A 3 59.02 -21.87 58.85
C LYS A 3 58.87 -20.34 59.00
N ARG A 4 59.97 -19.58 58.85
CA ARG A 4 60.01 -18.12 58.84
C ARG A 4 59.38 -17.51 57.57
N LYS A 5 59.60 -18.10 56.39
CA LYS A 5 58.95 -17.69 55.12
C LYS A 5 57.46 -18.05 55.10
N LEU A 6 57.05 -19.14 55.76
CA LEU A 6 55.63 -19.49 55.90
C LEU A 6 54.88 -18.48 56.76
N GLY A 7 55.45 -18.07 57.90
CA GLY A 7 54.88 -17.04 58.79
C GLY A 7 54.80 -15.64 58.17
N ILE A 8 55.78 -15.27 57.33
CA ILE A 8 55.73 -14.01 56.57
C ILE A 8 54.65 -14.09 55.48
N PHE A 9 54.52 -15.23 54.80
CA PHE A 9 53.51 -15.43 53.77
C PHE A 9 52.08 -15.45 54.34
N SER A 10 51.84 -16.12 55.47
CA SER A 10 50.55 -16.05 56.17
C SER A 10 50.28 -14.69 56.79
N GLY A 11 51.31 -13.98 57.27
CA GLY A 11 51.19 -12.57 57.67
C GLY A 11 50.75 -11.67 56.51
N ILE A 12 51.35 -11.81 55.32
CA ILE A 12 50.97 -11.06 54.11
C ILE A 12 49.56 -11.44 53.63
N LEU A 13 49.17 -12.72 53.70
CA LEU A 13 47.83 -13.17 53.33
C LEU A 13 46.74 -12.63 54.26
N VAL A 14 47.00 -12.61 55.58
CA VAL A 14 46.10 -12.02 56.56
C VAL A 14 46.03 -10.50 56.38
N PHE A 15 47.16 -9.84 56.12
CA PHE A 15 47.19 -8.40 55.87
C PHE A 15 46.50 -8.02 54.54
N ALA A 16 46.66 -8.83 53.49
CA ALA A 16 45.94 -8.67 52.23
C ALA A 16 44.44 -8.93 52.39
N ALA A 17 44.04 -9.94 53.17
CA ALA A 17 42.63 -10.21 53.48
C ALA A 17 42.00 -9.08 54.32
N ILE A 18 42.76 -8.48 55.26
CA ILE A 18 42.31 -7.31 56.04
C ILE A 18 42.22 -6.08 55.15
N ILE A 19 43.19 -5.83 54.26
CA ILE A 19 43.13 -4.71 53.30
C ILE A 19 41.97 -4.89 52.34
N VAL A 20 41.73 -6.11 51.82
CA VAL A 20 40.58 -6.42 50.97
C VAL A 20 39.27 -6.28 51.76
N ALA A 21 39.20 -6.72 53.01
CA ALA A 21 38.02 -6.56 53.85
C ALA A 21 37.75 -5.09 54.23
N VAL A 22 38.80 -4.30 54.47
CA VAL A 22 38.71 -2.86 54.76
C VAL A 22 38.39 -2.08 53.48
N PHE A 23 38.97 -2.42 52.32
CA PHE A 23 38.57 -1.86 51.03
C PHE A 23 37.15 -2.26 50.67
N TRP A 24 36.74 -3.50 50.91
CA TRP A 24 35.37 -3.98 50.71
C TRP A 24 34.39 -3.25 51.62
N ASN A 25 34.74 -3.04 52.90
CA ASN A 25 33.93 -2.31 53.87
C ASN A 25 33.86 -0.79 53.56
N LEU A 26 34.98 -0.17 53.18
CA LEU A 26 35.04 1.22 52.70
C LEU A 26 34.27 1.39 51.39
N TYR A 27 34.36 0.43 50.46
CA TYR A 27 33.59 0.40 49.21
C TYR A 27 32.09 0.28 49.51
N ARG A 28 31.68 -0.63 50.42
CA ARG A 28 30.28 -0.77 50.89
C ARG A 28 29.73 0.46 51.61
N HIS A 29 30.60 1.29 52.19
CA HIS A 29 30.22 2.56 52.83
C HIS A 29 30.31 3.78 51.89
N GLN A 30 30.95 3.64 50.73
CA GLN A 30 31.00 4.65 49.66
C GLN A 30 29.96 4.42 48.55
N SER A 31 29.51 3.20 48.34
CA SER A 31 28.37 2.84 47.50
C SER A 31 27.08 2.84 48.34
N TYR A 32 25.98 3.29 47.76
CA TYR A 32 24.67 2.93 48.31
C TYR A 32 24.47 1.40 48.16
N ASN A 33 23.68 0.73 49.01
CA ASN A 33 23.06 -0.53 48.57
C ASN A 33 22.37 -0.18 47.25
N GLU A 34 22.64 -0.91 46.16
CA GLU A 34 22.01 -0.64 44.86
C GLU A 34 20.48 -0.58 45.07
N GLY A 35 19.95 0.62 45.21
CA GLY A 35 18.53 0.85 45.33
C GLY A 35 17.93 0.48 43.99
N ASN A 36 16.93 -0.39 43.98
CA ASN A 36 16.22 -0.67 42.76
C ASN A 36 15.50 0.63 42.39
N THR A 37 15.87 1.29 41.29
CA THR A 37 15.31 2.60 40.90
C THR A 37 13.78 2.58 40.80
N ILE A 38 13.20 1.40 40.60
CA ILE A 38 11.76 1.15 40.62
C ILE A 38 11.11 1.48 41.98
N ASP A 39 11.85 1.41 43.10
CA ASP A 39 11.34 1.65 44.45
C ASP A 39 10.97 3.14 44.66
N ALA A 40 11.50 4.03 43.81
CA ALA A 40 11.15 5.44 43.79
C ALA A 40 9.92 5.77 42.94
N VAL A 41 9.46 4.82 42.12
CA VAL A 41 8.32 5.01 41.24
C VAL A 41 7.03 4.81 42.03
N PRO A 42 6.10 5.79 42.05
CA PRO A 42 4.80 5.62 42.70
C PRO A 42 4.08 4.36 42.22
N ALA A 43 3.53 3.58 43.16
CA ALA A 43 2.86 2.31 42.84
C ALA A 43 1.60 2.50 41.98
N ASP A 44 1.02 3.70 42.01
CA ASP A 44 -0.15 4.11 41.21
C ASP A 44 0.21 4.66 39.82
N ALA A 45 1.49 4.65 39.43
CA ALA A 45 1.92 5.15 38.12
C ALA A 45 1.26 4.36 36.98
N ALA A 46 0.56 5.07 36.08
CA ALA A 46 -0.14 4.49 34.94
C ALA A 46 0.80 4.12 33.79
N ILE A 47 1.82 4.96 33.54
CA ILE A 47 2.83 4.74 32.50
C ILE A 47 4.21 4.92 33.11
N LEU A 48 5.08 3.96 32.81
CA LEU A 48 6.49 3.96 33.18
C LEU A 48 7.33 3.69 31.94
N ILE A 49 8.32 4.53 31.67
CA ILE A 49 9.28 4.35 30.57
C ILE A 49 10.65 4.10 31.16
N LYS A 50 11.32 3.03 30.73
CA LYS A 50 12.72 2.74 31.04
C LYS A 50 13.56 3.02 29.81
N ILE A 51 14.51 3.94 29.91
CA ILE A 51 15.55 4.12 28.89
C ILE A 51 16.81 3.45 29.40
N ASN A 52 17.36 2.52 28.63
CA ASN A 52 18.54 1.75 29.04
C ASN A 52 19.82 2.61 28.96
N ASP A 53 19.94 3.43 27.92
CA ASP A 53 21.07 4.33 27.65
C ASP A 53 20.51 5.64 27.05
N VAL A 54 20.58 6.73 27.83
CA VAL A 54 20.03 8.04 27.44
C VAL A 54 20.91 8.72 26.39
N GLU A 55 22.23 8.51 26.41
CA GLU A 55 23.17 9.10 25.45
C GLU A 55 22.91 8.53 24.05
N SER A 56 22.83 7.21 23.94
CA SER A 56 22.51 6.51 22.70
C SER A 56 21.12 6.86 22.18
N PHE A 57 20.10 6.85 23.05
CA PHE A 57 18.72 7.22 22.69
C PHE A 57 18.61 8.66 22.15
N THR A 58 19.25 9.61 22.86
CA THR A 58 19.26 11.03 22.46
C THR A 58 19.97 11.22 21.12
N SER A 59 21.15 10.61 20.97
CA SER A 59 21.94 10.67 19.74
C SER A 59 21.17 10.14 18.54
N TYR A 60 20.43 9.05 18.71
CA TYR A 60 19.63 8.45 17.65
C TYR A 60 18.46 9.34 17.23
N LEU A 61 17.66 9.82 18.19
CA LEU A 61 16.54 10.72 17.92
C LEU A 61 16.96 12.00 17.19
N ILE A 62 18.10 12.58 17.57
CA ILE A 62 18.58 13.84 16.96
C ILE A 62 19.09 13.61 15.53
N ASN A 63 19.79 12.49 15.27
CA ASN A 63 20.63 12.32 14.08
C ASN A 63 20.19 11.25 13.08
N LYS A 64 19.30 10.32 13.43
CA LYS A 64 18.96 9.13 12.60
C LYS A 64 17.51 9.05 12.15
N VAL A 65 16.62 9.86 12.73
CA VAL A 65 15.18 9.86 12.41
C VAL A 65 14.90 10.72 11.17
N GLU A 66 14.39 10.10 10.09
CA GLU A 66 14.07 10.83 8.84
C GLU A 66 12.84 11.74 8.95
N TYR A 67 11.95 11.44 9.90
CA TYR A 67 10.69 12.16 10.12
C TYR A 67 10.78 13.24 11.21
N LYS A 68 12.00 13.71 11.52
CA LYS A 68 12.25 14.69 12.59
C LYS A 68 11.54 16.01 12.33
N GLU A 69 11.60 16.51 11.09
CA GLU A 69 10.99 17.79 10.72
C GLU A 69 9.46 17.74 10.86
N GLU A 70 8.83 16.61 10.52
CA GLU A 70 7.40 16.37 10.73
C GLU A 70 7.04 16.34 12.23
N LEU A 71 7.87 15.73 13.09
CA LEU A 71 7.66 15.74 14.53
C LEU A 71 7.76 17.16 15.12
N LEU A 72 8.67 17.99 14.61
CA LEU A 72 8.84 19.38 15.05
C LEU A 72 7.64 20.27 14.71
N ALA A 73 6.71 19.83 13.86
CA ALA A 73 5.44 20.52 13.66
C ALA A 73 4.53 20.51 14.91
N PHE A 74 4.79 19.63 15.89
CA PHE A 74 4.03 19.53 17.14
C PHE A 74 4.79 20.21 18.29
N GLU A 75 4.12 21.11 19.03
CA GLU A 75 4.75 21.90 20.09
C GLU A 75 5.31 21.03 21.23
N SER A 76 4.57 19.97 21.61
CA SER A 76 5.00 19.01 22.64
C SER A 76 6.30 18.31 22.26
N LEU A 77 6.44 17.91 20.99
CA LEU A 77 7.63 17.26 20.47
C LEU A 77 8.77 18.27 20.26
N THR A 78 8.48 19.51 19.87
CA THR A 78 9.48 20.59 19.83
C THR A 78 10.11 20.81 21.20
N LYS A 79 9.30 20.81 22.28
CA LYS A 79 9.82 20.93 23.66
C LYS A 79 10.72 19.76 24.01
N LEU A 80 10.36 18.54 23.63
CA LEU A 80 11.20 17.35 23.80
C LEU A 80 12.55 17.51 23.07
N TYR A 81 12.55 17.86 21.79
CA TYR A 81 13.79 18.05 21.01
C TYR A 81 14.67 19.18 21.56
N ARG A 82 14.09 20.24 22.15
CA ARG A 82 14.87 21.28 22.84
C ARG A 82 15.59 20.72 24.07
N ILE A 83 14.92 19.87 24.85
CA ILE A 83 15.53 19.19 26.00
C ILE A 83 16.63 18.26 25.53
N LEU A 84 16.37 17.42 24.52
CA LEU A 84 17.35 16.50 23.95
C LEU A 84 18.60 17.24 23.43
N ASN A 85 18.42 18.32 22.66
CA ASN A 85 19.54 19.14 22.16
C ASN A 85 20.31 19.83 23.30
N TYR A 86 19.64 20.26 24.37
CA TYR A 86 20.32 20.80 25.55
C TYR A 86 21.13 19.73 26.27
N THR A 87 20.57 18.53 26.44
CA THR A 87 21.27 17.38 27.05
C THR A 87 22.52 17.01 26.24
N ASP A 88 22.42 16.99 24.90
CA ASP A 88 23.52 16.67 23.99
C ASP A 88 24.65 17.73 24.01
N SER A 89 24.31 19.01 24.18
CA SER A 89 25.27 20.13 24.06
C SER A 89 25.77 20.73 25.38
N ALA A 90 25.10 20.47 26.51
CA ALA A 90 25.46 21.11 27.77
C ALA A 90 26.77 20.53 28.35
N ALA A 91 27.66 21.44 28.78
CA ALA A 91 28.99 21.10 29.29
C ALA A 91 28.97 20.06 30.45
N PHE A 92 27.93 20.09 31.29
CA PHE A 92 27.80 19.11 32.37
C PHE A 92 27.67 17.67 31.85
N PHE A 93 26.90 17.46 30.78
CA PHE A 93 26.68 16.13 30.20
C PHE A 93 27.85 15.64 29.35
N SER A 94 28.78 16.52 28.97
CA SER A 94 30.03 16.13 28.32
C SER A 94 31.15 15.79 29.30
N GLU A 95 31.04 16.20 30.57
CA GLU A 95 31.94 15.80 31.65
C GLU A 95 31.65 14.37 32.16
N LYS A 96 32.65 13.74 32.80
CA LYS A 96 32.59 12.34 33.26
C LYS A 96 31.31 12.02 34.06
N SER A 97 30.94 12.89 35.00
CA SER A 97 29.77 12.68 35.87
C SER A 97 28.45 12.75 35.11
N GLY A 98 28.30 13.73 34.20
CA GLY A 98 27.10 13.82 33.37
C GLY A 98 26.99 12.65 32.40
N LYS A 99 28.10 12.20 31.81
CA LYS A 99 28.13 10.97 31.00
C LYS A 99 27.76 9.73 31.80
N GLU A 100 28.29 9.57 33.00
CA GLU A 100 27.91 8.46 33.90
C GLU A 100 26.41 8.49 34.23
N LEU A 101 25.80 9.67 34.36
CA LEU A 101 24.35 9.81 34.54
C LEU A 101 23.55 9.42 33.28
N LEU A 102 23.99 9.83 32.09
CA LEU A 102 23.32 9.49 30.82
C LEU A 102 23.47 8.02 30.42
N ASN A 103 24.58 7.38 30.82
CA ASN A 103 24.83 5.95 30.60
C ASN A 103 24.16 5.06 31.66
N SER A 104 23.53 5.66 32.67
CA SER A 104 22.75 4.94 33.67
C SER A 104 21.30 4.79 33.23
N PRO A 105 20.65 3.63 33.46
CA PRO A 105 19.23 3.49 33.17
C PRO A 105 18.40 4.52 33.92
N VAL A 106 17.42 5.11 33.23
CA VAL A 106 16.45 6.05 33.81
C VAL A 106 15.05 5.47 33.71
N TYR A 107 14.31 5.57 34.82
CA TYR A 107 12.88 5.32 34.85
C TYR A 107 12.14 6.65 34.84
N ILE A 108 11.17 6.78 33.94
CA ILE A 108 10.32 7.97 33.78
C ILE A 108 8.90 7.55 34.09
N SER A 109 8.38 8.00 35.22
CA SER A 109 7.00 7.73 35.63
C SER A 109 6.10 8.93 35.31
N PHE A 110 4.88 8.68 34.86
CA PHE A 110 3.89 9.73 34.61
C PHE A 110 2.72 9.64 35.57
N SER A 111 2.41 10.76 36.23
CA SER A 111 1.32 10.86 37.19
C SER A 111 0.47 12.12 36.91
N LYS A 112 -0.83 12.01 37.18
CA LYS A 112 -1.79 13.11 37.10
C LYS A 112 -1.64 14.02 38.33
N ILE A 113 -1.62 15.33 38.10
CA ILE A 113 -1.62 16.38 39.12
C ILE A 113 -2.90 17.21 38.94
N GLY A 114 -3.76 17.21 39.95
CA GLY A 114 -5.05 17.88 39.87
C GLY A 114 -5.96 17.24 38.82
N LYS A 115 -6.74 18.06 38.10
CA LYS A 115 -7.74 17.54 37.14
C LYS A 115 -7.15 17.22 35.76
N GLU A 116 -6.18 17.99 35.28
CA GLU A 116 -5.78 17.92 33.87
C GLU A 116 -4.29 17.70 33.65
N THR A 117 -3.42 18.11 34.57
CA THR A 117 -1.98 18.13 34.29
C THR A 117 -1.39 16.73 34.46
N ILE A 118 -0.66 16.25 33.45
CA ILE A 118 0.16 15.03 33.57
C ILE A 118 1.61 15.50 33.58
N SER A 119 2.40 14.99 34.51
CA SER A 119 3.81 15.39 34.61
C SER A 119 4.72 14.20 34.87
N PRO A 120 5.92 14.20 34.27
CA PRO A 120 6.89 13.14 34.48
C PRO A 120 7.70 13.33 35.77
N VAL A 121 8.18 12.23 36.32
CA VAL A 121 9.30 12.17 37.27
C VAL A 121 10.38 11.28 36.67
N PHE A 122 11.61 11.78 36.64
CA PHE A 122 12.79 11.05 36.18
C PHE A 122 13.54 10.50 37.38
N HIS A 123 13.78 9.20 37.41
CA HIS A 123 14.48 8.48 38.47
C HIS A 123 15.77 7.87 37.93
N PHE A 124 16.91 8.42 38.35
CA PHE A 124 18.23 7.95 37.96
C PHE A 124 18.90 7.19 39.10
N SER A 125 19.60 6.10 38.76
CA SER A 125 20.48 5.43 39.71
C SER A 125 21.76 6.25 39.94
N VAL A 126 22.08 6.53 41.19
CA VAL A 126 23.30 7.24 41.60
C VAL A 126 24.05 6.38 42.62
N VAL A 127 24.76 5.38 42.09
CA VAL A 127 25.41 4.31 42.88
C VAL A 127 26.53 4.83 43.79
N HIS A 128 27.27 5.86 43.36
CA HIS A 128 28.45 6.36 44.08
C HIS A 128 28.21 7.72 44.78
N LYS A 129 28.59 7.82 46.06
CA LYS A 129 28.52 9.09 46.82
C LYS A 129 29.34 10.23 46.21
N SER A 130 30.45 9.92 45.54
CA SER A 130 31.26 10.91 44.81
C SER A 130 30.47 11.56 43.66
N HIS A 131 29.68 10.76 42.94
CA HIS A 131 28.82 11.22 41.85
C HIS A 131 27.70 12.13 42.41
N GLN A 132 27.06 11.73 43.51
CA GLN A 132 26.07 12.58 44.18
C GLN A 132 26.65 13.94 44.61
N SER A 133 27.87 13.99 45.15
CA SER A 133 28.52 15.25 45.53
C SER A 133 28.78 16.16 44.33
N GLN A 134 29.17 15.60 43.19
CA GLN A 134 29.37 16.36 41.95
C GLN A 134 28.04 16.92 41.41
N LEU A 135 26.98 16.12 41.44
CA LEU A 135 25.63 16.57 41.07
C LEU A 135 25.14 17.70 41.99
N LYS A 136 25.38 17.58 43.31
CA LYS A 136 25.06 18.65 44.28
C LYS A 136 25.84 19.93 43.98
N ASN A 137 27.14 19.85 43.72
CA ASN A 137 27.94 21.01 43.35
C ASN A 137 27.44 21.68 42.07
N TRP A 138 27.01 20.91 41.07
CA TRP A 138 26.42 21.43 39.84
C TRP A 138 25.09 22.16 40.10
N MET A 139 24.24 21.60 40.96
CA MET A 139 22.96 22.19 41.37
C MET A 139 23.14 23.45 42.22
N ASP A 140 24.12 23.49 43.12
CA ASP A 140 24.36 24.62 44.03
C ASP A 140 24.64 25.92 43.25
N GLN A 141 25.23 25.83 42.05
CA GLN A 141 25.43 26.98 41.15
C GLN A 141 24.13 27.54 40.54
N ARG A 142 23.01 26.82 40.66
CA ARG A 142 21.72 27.08 40.01
C ARG A 142 20.55 26.99 41.00
N LEU A 143 20.87 27.00 42.30
CA LEU A 143 19.92 26.80 43.37
C LEU A 143 19.09 28.07 43.61
N GLU A 144 17.77 27.95 43.53
CA GLU A 144 16.84 29.01 43.90
C GLU A 144 16.33 28.84 45.33
N GLY A 145 16.24 27.58 45.79
CA GLY A 145 15.77 27.26 47.13
C GLY A 145 16.04 25.81 47.52
N LYS A 146 15.97 25.53 48.83
CA LYS A 146 15.96 24.16 49.37
C LYS A 146 15.01 24.07 50.55
N ARG A 147 14.29 22.96 50.67
CA ARG A 147 13.42 22.69 51.83
C ARG A 147 13.54 21.25 52.28
N ASN A 148 13.25 21.00 53.56
CA ASN A 148 13.17 19.66 54.09
C ASN A 148 11.73 19.14 53.97
N TYR A 149 11.58 17.88 53.58
CA TYR A 149 10.32 17.15 53.55
C TYR A 149 10.56 15.75 54.12
N THR A 150 9.90 15.45 55.25
CA THR A 150 9.97 14.16 55.96
C THR A 150 11.40 13.60 56.17
N GLY A 151 12.40 14.48 56.37
CA GLY A 151 13.80 14.11 56.59
C GLY A 151 14.68 14.15 55.33
N PHE A 152 14.11 14.37 54.15
CA PHE A 152 14.83 14.48 52.88
C PHE A 152 14.85 15.93 52.37
N THR A 153 15.92 16.31 51.67
CA THR A 153 16.04 17.65 51.09
C THR A 153 15.47 17.65 49.68
N ILE A 154 14.56 18.59 49.41
CA ILE A 154 14.10 18.93 48.07
C ILE A 154 14.83 20.21 47.66
N TYR A 155 15.58 20.13 46.57
CA TYR A 155 16.28 21.24 45.94
C TYR A 155 15.41 21.82 44.83
N GLU A 156 15.38 23.14 44.71
CA GLU A 156 14.73 23.87 43.63
C GLU A 156 15.81 24.52 42.76
N VAL A 157 15.88 24.09 41.49
CA VAL A 157 17.01 24.37 40.58
C VAL A 157 16.49 24.92 39.26
N LYS A 158 17.12 25.97 38.72
CA LYS A 158 16.86 26.45 37.35
C LYS A 158 17.69 25.68 36.34
N LEU A 159 17.03 25.13 35.31
CA LEU A 159 17.70 24.42 34.22
C LEU A 159 18.62 25.35 33.40
N THR A 160 18.14 26.56 33.11
CA THR A 160 18.91 27.64 32.48
C THR A 160 18.59 28.98 33.17
N ARG A 161 19.47 29.97 33.04
CA ARG A 161 19.26 31.31 33.65
C ARG A 161 17.96 31.98 33.19
N ASP A 162 17.52 31.67 31.97
CA ASP A 162 16.30 32.20 31.37
C ASP A 162 15.07 31.28 31.50
N SER A 163 15.19 30.16 32.22
CA SER A 163 14.08 29.22 32.40
C SER A 163 12.96 29.86 33.23
N LYS A 164 11.72 29.83 32.69
CA LYS A 164 10.51 30.26 33.42
C LYS A 164 10.01 29.23 34.44
N HIS A 165 10.53 28.02 34.41
CA HIS A 165 10.10 26.92 35.29
C HIS A 165 11.29 26.34 36.04
N ASN A 166 11.08 26.08 37.33
CA ASN A 166 12.06 25.45 38.21
C ASN A 166 11.89 23.93 38.18
N LEU A 167 12.99 23.22 38.37
CA LEU A 167 13.01 21.77 38.59
C LEU A 167 13.17 21.51 40.08
N PHE A 168 12.41 20.54 40.57
CA PHE A 168 12.52 20.00 41.92
C PHE A 168 13.30 18.70 41.87
N VAL A 169 14.28 18.59 42.77
CA VAL A 169 15.24 17.49 42.78
C VAL A 169 15.38 16.94 44.19
N THR A 170 15.47 15.63 44.35
CA THR A 170 15.83 15.00 45.63
C THR A 170 16.77 13.81 45.44
N PHE A 171 17.54 13.52 46.48
CA PHE A 171 18.40 12.35 46.56
C PHE A 171 17.97 11.50 47.76
N GLN A 172 17.56 10.27 47.50
CA GLN A 172 17.12 9.33 48.51
C GLN A 172 17.60 7.92 48.16
N ASN A 173 18.24 7.23 49.10
CA ASN A 173 18.66 5.83 48.96
C ASN A 173 19.45 5.50 47.67
N GLY A 174 20.30 6.43 47.19
CA GLY A 174 21.06 6.24 45.95
C GLY A 174 20.26 6.50 44.67
N ILE A 175 19.07 7.09 44.77
CA ILE A 175 18.22 7.46 43.64
C ILE A 175 18.12 8.98 43.57
N LEU A 176 18.31 9.52 42.36
CA LEU A 176 18.07 10.92 42.03
C LEU A 176 16.69 11.03 41.36
N SER A 177 15.74 11.71 42.00
CA SER A 177 14.43 12.00 41.42
C SER A 177 14.32 13.46 40.99
N VAL A 178 13.87 13.72 39.76
CA VAL A 178 13.76 15.05 39.15
C VAL A 178 12.38 15.24 38.54
N SER A 179 11.72 16.37 38.82
CA SER A 179 10.43 16.73 38.20
C SER A 179 10.21 18.24 38.19
N GLN A 180 9.34 18.74 37.31
CA GLN A 180 8.83 20.12 37.38
C GLN A 180 7.80 20.31 38.51
N SER A 181 7.33 19.22 39.13
CA SER A 181 6.36 19.27 40.21
C SER A 181 6.99 18.89 41.55
N SER A 182 6.96 19.82 42.50
CA SER A 182 7.38 19.55 43.88
C SER A 182 6.52 18.46 44.53
N LEU A 183 5.22 18.41 44.20
CA LEU A 183 4.29 17.41 44.73
C LEU A 183 4.65 15.98 44.30
N LEU A 184 5.13 15.81 43.06
CA LEU A 184 5.54 14.49 42.57
C LEU A 184 6.88 14.03 43.18
N ILE A 185 7.78 14.98 43.49
CA ILE A 185 8.99 14.68 44.26
C ILE A 185 8.63 14.24 45.68
N GLU A 186 7.70 14.94 46.35
CA GLU A 186 7.20 14.51 47.66
C GLU A 186 6.54 13.12 47.59
N ALA A 187 5.78 12.83 46.53
CA ALA A 187 5.17 11.51 46.31
C ALA A 187 6.23 10.42 46.16
N SER A 188 7.31 10.69 45.41
CA SER A 188 8.45 9.77 45.27
C SER A 188 9.14 9.51 46.61
N ILE A 189 9.25 10.54 47.47
CA ILE A 189 9.81 10.40 48.83
C ILE A 189 8.92 9.50 49.69
N ARG A 190 7.61 9.75 49.68
CA ARG A 190 6.62 8.95 50.42
C ARG A 190 6.61 7.49 49.94
N GLN A 191 6.72 7.25 48.62
CA GLN A 191 6.75 5.90 48.06
C GLN A 191 7.91 5.08 48.64
N GLN A 192 9.13 5.63 48.61
CA GLN A 192 10.30 4.95 49.18
C GLN A 192 10.21 4.77 50.71
N GLN A 193 9.49 5.65 51.40
CA GLN A 193 9.25 5.52 52.85
C GLN A 193 8.15 4.49 53.18
N SER A 194 7.23 4.23 52.25
CA SER A 194 6.07 3.35 52.49
C SER A 194 6.43 1.87 52.65
N GLY A 195 7.58 1.45 52.12
CA GLY A 195 7.97 0.05 52.03
C GLY A 195 7.24 -0.75 50.94
N ILE A 196 6.30 -0.13 50.22
CA ILE A 196 5.60 -0.73 49.08
C ILE A 196 6.39 -0.40 47.80
N SER A 197 6.59 -1.37 46.91
CA SER A 197 7.29 -1.16 45.64
C SER A 197 6.59 -1.91 44.50
N LEU A 198 6.67 -1.39 43.28
CA LEU A 198 6.28 -2.14 42.08
C LEU A 198 7.09 -3.45 41.93
N ALA A 199 8.27 -3.53 42.55
CA ALA A 199 9.05 -4.77 42.64
C ALA A 199 8.35 -5.90 43.41
N GLU A 200 7.28 -5.60 44.16
CA GLU A 200 6.47 -6.59 44.88
C GLU A 200 5.28 -7.11 44.05
N ASP A 201 4.91 -6.42 42.95
CA ASP A 201 3.85 -6.88 42.05
C ASP A 201 4.38 -8.03 41.16
N LYS A 202 3.80 -9.23 41.33
CA LYS A 202 4.19 -10.43 40.60
C LYS A 202 3.92 -10.33 39.09
N SER A 203 2.83 -9.68 38.68
CA SER A 203 2.51 -9.49 37.26
C SER A 203 3.53 -8.56 36.64
N PHE A 204 3.81 -7.42 37.28
CA PHE A 204 4.83 -6.47 36.82
C PHE A 204 6.22 -7.12 36.73
N THR A 205 6.69 -7.77 37.80
CA THR A 205 8.03 -8.37 37.83
C THR A 205 8.20 -9.55 36.86
N SER A 206 7.13 -10.27 36.54
CA SER A 206 7.17 -11.32 35.51
C SER A 206 7.36 -10.74 34.12
N LEU A 207 6.63 -9.68 33.77
CA LEU A 207 6.76 -8.97 32.49
C LEU A 207 8.05 -8.16 32.39
N GLN A 208 8.55 -7.61 33.49
CA GLN A 208 9.82 -6.89 33.51
C GLN A 208 10.99 -7.78 33.09
N LYS A 209 10.91 -9.11 33.28
CA LYS A 209 11.94 -10.06 32.84
C LYS A 209 11.90 -10.34 31.34
N THR A 210 10.85 -9.94 30.64
CA THR A 210 10.72 -10.17 29.19
C THR A 210 11.29 -9.04 28.34
N ILE A 211 11.65 -7.90 28.96
CA ILE A 211 12.23 -6.76 28.24
C ILE A 211 13.65 -7.07 27.77
N SER A 212 14.00 -6.56 26.59
CA SER A 212 15.30 -6.73 25.97
C SER A 212 16.27 -5.60 26.33
N ASN A 213 17.51 -5.96 26.62
CA ASN A 213 18.59 -4.97 26.76
C ASN A 213 19.01 -4.34 25.43
N ASN A 214 18.62 -4.93 24.29
CA ASN A 214 18.92 -4.41 22.95
C ASN A 214 17.86 -3.42 22.44
N ALA A 215 16.80 -3.16 23.21
CA ALA A 215 15.79 -2.17 22.88
C ALA A 215 16.28 -0.75 23.20
N ASP A 216 15.78 0.25 22.46
CA ASP A 216 16.07 1.67 22.71
C ASP A 216 15.48 2.10 24.07
N GLY A 217 14.39 1.45 24.47
CA GLY A 217 13.82 1.48 25.81
C GLY A 217 12.59 0.60 25.90
N SER A 218 11.94 0.62 27.06
CA SER A 218 10.75 -0.16 27.34
C SER A 218 9.67 0.72 27.97
N VAL A 219 8.41 0.51 27.60
CA VAL A 219 7.22 1.13 28.19
C VAL A 219 6.46 0.07 28.96
N PHE A 220 6.10 0.39 30.20
CA PHE A 220 5.17 -0.38 31.00
C PHE A 220 3.89 0.43 31.17
N ILE A 221 2.75 -0.22 30.95
CA ILE A 221 1.44 0.39 31.12
C ILE A 221 0.69 -0.40 32.19
N ASN A 222 0.29 0.29 33.25
CA ASN A 222 -0.63 -0.21 34.24
C ASN A 222 -2.06 0.15 33.82
N PHE A 223 -2.77 -0.83 33.29
CA PHE A 223 -4.14 -0.62 32.82
C PHE A 223 -5.13 -0.44 33.97
N ASP A 224 -4.83 -0.93 35.17
CA ASP A 224 -5.68 -0.68 36.35
C ASP A 224 -5.72 0.82 36.70
N ASN A 225 -4.67 1.58 36.35
CA ASN A 225 -4.54 3.02 36.66
C ASN A 225 -4.58 3.91 35.41
N ILE A 226 -4.83 3.36 34.22
CA ILE A 226 -4.75 4.12 32.95
C ILE A 226 -5.92 5.08 32.74
N GLU A 227 -7.05 4.83 33.40
CA GLU A 227 -8.26 5.65 33.26
C GLU A 227 -7.97 7.10 33.67
N ASP A 228 -7.41 7.31 34.87
CA ASP A 228 -7.06 8.63 35.37
C ASP A 228 -6.04 9.35 34.49
N PHE A 229 -5.05 8.61 33.98
CA PHE A 229 -4.05 9.14 33.06
C PHE A 229 -4.65 9.54 31.71
N SER A 230 -5.62 8.77 31.21
CA SER A 230 -6.13 8.92 29.85
C SER A 230 -7.32 9.88 29.74
N GLU A 231 -8.12 10.03 30.80
CA GLU A 231 -9.30 10.89 30.87
C GLU A 231 -9.06 12.31 30.30
N PRO A 232 -7.96 13.03 30.61
CA PRO A 232 -7.75 14.39 30.10
C PRO A 232 -7.62 14.48 28.57
N PHE A 233 -7.36 13.36 27.88
CA PHE A 233 -7.21 13.30 26.43
C PHE A 233 -8.54 13.12 25.69
N PHE A 234 -9.63 12.80 26.39
CA PHE A 234 -10.95 12.61 25.80
C PHE A 234 -11.86 13.83 26.00
N ALA A 235 -12.80 14.04 25.08
CA ALA A 235 -13.79 15.11 25.20
C ALA A 235 -14.76 14.84 26.38
N PRO A 236 -15.31 15.88 27.01
CA PRO A 236 -16.31 15.72 28.08
C PRO A 236 -17.47 14.82 27.64
N GLY A 237 -17.81 13.83 28.49
CA GLY A 237 -18.84 12.84 28.19
C GLY A 237 -18.34 11.55 27.53
N ASN A 238 -17.06 11.47 27.14
CA ASN A 238 -16.44 10.26 26.59
C ASN A 238 -15.57 9.50 27.61
N GLY A 239 -15.89 9.61 28.90
CA GLY A 239 -15.17 8.92 29.98
C GLY A 239 -15.17 7.41 29.83
N ASP A 240 -16.24 6.84 29.25
CA ASP A 240 -16.37 5.40 29.01
C ASP A 240 -15.22 4.82 28.15
N ILE A 241 -14.58 5.64 27.30
CA ILE A 241 -13.40 5.22 26.53
C ILE A 241 -12.19 5.04 27.45
N ALA A 242 -11.97 5.95 28.39
CA ALA A 242 -10.93 5.82 29.41
C ALA A 242 -11.19 4.60 30.29
N SER A 243 -12.45 4.37 30.69
CA SER A 243 -12.85 3.18 31.42
C SER A 243 -12.65 1.89 30.60
N PHE A 244 -12.85 1.92 29.29
CA PHE A 244 -12.58 0.76 28.41
C PHE A 244 -11.09 0.38 28.38
N LEU A 245 -10.17 1.34 28.46
CA LEU A 245 -8.73 1.05 28.48
C LEU A 245 -8.34 0.17 29.68
N THR A 246 -9.04 0.31 30.83
CA THR A 246 -8.83 -0.57 32.01
C THR A 246 -9.20 -2.03 31.76
N LYS A 247 -9.97 -2.30 30.71
CA LYS A 247 -10.45 -3.64 30.34
C LYS A 247 -9.59 -4.28 29.26
N ILE A 248 -8.41 -3.73 28.93
CA ILE A 248 -7.53 -4.31 27.90
C ILE A 248 -6.72 -5.49 28.48
N ALA A 249 -6.00 -5.24 29.57
CA ALA A 249 -5.12 -6.14 30.29
C ALA A 249 -4.90 -5.57 31.71
N ARG A 250 -4.01 -6.16 32.52
CA ARG A 250 -3.55 -5.56 33.80
C ARG A 250 -2.27 -4.76 33.63
N TRP A 251 -1.26 -5.40 33.05
CA TRP A 251 0.05 -4.80 32.77
C TRP A 251 0.49 -5.11 31.35
N SER A 252 1.31 -4.21 30.80
CA SER A 252 2.16 -4.49 29.64
C SER A 252 3.61 -4.21 29.96
N ALA A 253 4.51 -4.92 29.29
CA ALA A 253 5.92 -4.57 29.15
C ALA A 253 6.28 -4.61 27.67
N LEU A 254 6.58 -3.45 27.11
CA LEU A 254 6.69 -3.24 25.67
C LEU A 254 8.04 -2.59 25.34
N ASP A 255 8.89 -3.29 24.62
CA ASP A 255 10.12 -2.71 24.07
C ASP A 255 9.79 -1.85 22.87
N PHE A 256 10.43 -0.69 22.75
CA PHE A 256 10.31 0.13 21.55
C PHE A 256 11.65 0.24 20.82
N HIS A 257 11.54 0.28 19.50
CA HIS A 257 12.63 0.43 18.56
C HIS A 257 12.29 1.57 17.60
N ILE A 258 13.13 2.60 17.60
CA ILE A 258 13.02 3.73 16.69
C ILE A 258 13.75 3.34 15.41
N LYS A 259 13.01 3.19 14.31
CA LYS A 259 13.58 2.90 12.99
C LYS A 259 13.76 4.22 12.22
N LYS A 260 14.49 4.14 11.11
CA LYS A 260 14.66 5.25 10.18
C LYS A 260 13.31 5.75 9.62
N ASP A 261 12.41 4.81 9.33
CA ASP A 261 11.13 4.98 8.63
C ASP A 261 9.90 4.73 9.51
N GLY A 262 10.04 4.66 10.83
CA GLY A 262 8.90 4.46 11.73
C GLY A 262 9.29 4.09 13.16
N VAL A 263 8.27 3.84 13.99
CA VAL A 263 8.46 3.38 15.38
C VAL A 263 7.77 2.04 15.55
N MET A 264 8.50 1.06 16.06
CA MET A 264 7.99 -0.28 16.40
C MET A 264 7.98 -0.45 17.92
N VAL A 265 6.92 -1.05 18.44
CA VAL A 265 6.75 -1.34 19.86
C VAL A 265 6.26 -2.77 20.00
N ASN A 266 6.88 -3.62 20.79
CA ASN A 266 6.52 -5.03 20.89
C ASN A 266 6.80 -5.60 22.28
N GLY A 267 5.99 -6.55 22.74
CA GLY A 267 6.18 -7.13 24.06
C GLY A 267 4.96 -7.91 24.53
N PHE A 268 4.83 -8.04 25.85
CA PHE A 268 3.86 -8.95 26.46
C PHE A 268 2.83 -8.21 27.31
N LEU A 269 1.63 -8.78 27.35
CA LEU A 269 0.48 -8.34 28.13
C LEU A 269 0.11 -9.42 29.14
N SER A 270 -0.17 -9.04 30.39
CA SER A 270 -0.68 -9.96 31.42
C SER A 270 -2.16 -9.70 31.70
N PRO A 271 -3.02 -10.72 31.73
CA PRO A 271 -4.42 -10.56 32.12
C PRO A 271 -4.54 -10.27 33.61
N GLY A 272 -5.47 -9.38 33.98
CA GLY A 272 -5.91 -9.12 35.35
C GLY A 272 -7.21 -9.84 35.68
N ALA A 273 -8.14 -9.88 34.73
CA ALA A 273 -9.45 -10.49 34.92
C ALA A 273 -9.94 -11.21 33.65
N ASP A 274 -10.93 -12.07 33.85
CA ASP A 274 -11.60 -12.79 32.75
C ASP A 274 -12.35 -11.86 31.78
N ARG A 275 -12.65 -10.62 32.21
CA ARG A 275 -13.30 -9.59 31.40
C ARG A 275 -12.35 -8.79 30.52
N ASP A 276 -11.05 -9.03 30.61
CA ASP A 276 -10.06 -8.29 29.84
C ASP A 276 -10.17 -8.66 28.35
N PHE A 277 -9.86 -7.73 27.46
CA PHE A 277 -9.92 -7.93 26.02
C PHE A 277 -9.02 -9.08 25.58
N ILE A 278 -7.79 -9.13 26.11
CA ILE A 278 -6.83 -10.19 25.77
C ILE A 278 -7.32 -11.59 26.19
N SER A 279 -8.24 -11.69 27.15
CA SER A 279 -8.80 -12.95 27.63
C SER A 279 -9.71 -13.63 26.59
N LEU A 280 -10.17 -12.91 25.56
CA LEU A 280 -10.86 -13.50 24.41
C LEU A 280 -10.02 -14.56 23.70
N PHE A 281 -8.70 -14.40 23.71
CA PHE A 281 -7.75 -15.25 22.99
C PHE A 281 -7.03 -16.26 23.90
N SER A 282 -7.39 -16.34 25.18
CA SER A 282 -6.81 -17.31 26.11
C SER A 282 -7.02 -18.74 25.61
N GLY A 283 -5.92 -19.45 25.33
CA GLY A 283 -5.95 -20.81 24.78
C GLY A 283 -6.40 -20.90 23.32
N VAL A 284 -6.46 -19.77 22.60
CA VAL A 284 -6.84 -19.70 21.18
C VAL A 284 -5.59 -19.38 20.36
N GLU A 285 -5.03 -20.38 19.71
CA GLU A 285 -3.84 -20.20 18.87
C GLU A 285 -4.12 -19.24 17.69
N PRO A 286 -3.15 -18.37 17.33
CA PRO A 286 -3.27 -17.48 16.18
C PRO A 286 -3.34 -18.27 14.88
N ARG A 287 -3.73 -17.59 13.80
CA ARG A 287 -3.72 -18.17 12.45
C ARG A 287 -3.38 -17.12 11.41
N ARG A 288 -2.98 -17.56 10.23
CA ARG A 288 -2.83 -16.68 9.06
C ARG A 288 -4.20 -16.11 8.67
N SER A 289 -4.28 -14.78 8.64
CA SER A 289 -5.43 -14.03 8.14
C SER A 289 -5.51 -14.10 6.61
N THR A 290 -6.73 -14.06 6.07
CA THR A 290 -6.99 -13.90 4.63
C THR A 290 -7.84 -12.66 4.32
N LEU A 291 -7.94 -11.74 5.30
CA LEU A 291 -8.72 -10.51 5.18
C LEU A 291 -8.15 -9.54 4.13
N ASP A 292 -6.83 -9.46 4.00
CA ASP A 292 -6.16 -8.64 3.00
C ASP A 292 -6.54 -9.02 1.55
N GLN A 293 -6.91 -10.28 1.32
CA GLN A 293 -7.35 -10.81 0.03
C GLN A 293 -8.75 -10.36 -0.38
N ILE A 294 -9.57 -9.84 0.54
CA ILE A 294 -10.97 -9.46 0.30
C ILE A 294 -11.31 -8.03 0.70
N LEU A 295 -10.56 -7.42 1.62
CA LEU A 295 -10.75 -6.04 1.99
C LEU A 295 -10.34 -5.15 0.81
N PRO A 296 -11.20 -4.25 0.32
CA PRO A 296 -10.89 -3.35 -0.79
C PRO A 296 -9.61 -2.56 -0.58
N SER A 297 -8.86 -2.26 -1.66
CA SER A 297 -7.57 -1.56 -1.55
C SER A 297 -7.67 -0.13 -0.98
N ASP A 298 -8.87 0.45 -0.97
CA ASP A 298 -9.18 1.76 -0.40
C ASP A 298 -9.62 1.70 1.07
N THR A 299 -9.51 0.54 1.71
CA THR A 299 -9.75 0.38 3.16
C THR A 299 -8.81 1.28 3.96
N LYS A 300 -9.38 2.13 4.80
CA LYS A 300 -8.67 3.13 5.60
C LYS A 300 -8.44 2.68 7.03
N ILE A 301 -9.38 1.93 7.58
CA ILE A 301 -9.29 1.34 8.91
C ILE A 301 -9.90 -0.05 8.85
N PHE A 302 -9.30 -1.01 9.51
CA PHE A 302 -9.98 -2.27 9.83
C PHE A 302 -9.52 -2.84 11.16
N THR A 303 -10.38 -3.62 11.78
CA THR A 303 -10.12 -4.42 12.97
C THR A 303 -10.48 -5.86 12.67
N GLY A 304 -9.47 -6.72 12.54
CA GLY A 304 -9.60 -8.14 12.24
C GLY A 304 -9.44 -9.02 13.47
N TYR A 305 -10.22 -10.08 13.55
CA TYR A 305 -10.17 -11.12 14.58
C TYR A 305 -10.00 -12.47 13.90
N ASN A 306 -9.07 -13.26 14.41
CA ASN A 306 -8.64 -14.54 13.86
C ASN A 306 -8.55 -15.58 14.97
N PHE A 307 -9.13 -16.75 14.75
CA PHE A 307 -9.13 -17.84 15.72
C PHE A 307 -9.12 -19.20 15.01
N SER A 308 -8.20 -20.06 15.43
CA SER A 308 -8.09 -21.44 14.98
C SER A 308 -9.08 -22.36 15.72
N ASP A 309 -9.16 -22.21 17.05
CA ASP A 309 -10.11 -22.92 17.90
C ASP A 309 -11.39 -22.09 18.13
N LYS A 310 -12.41 -22.43 17.36
CA LYS A 310 -13.74 -21.82 17.47
C LYS A 310 -14.43 -22.11 18.81
N GLN A 311 -14.26 -23.31 19.36
CA GLN A 311 -14.96 -23.69 20.58
C GLN A 311 -14.39 -22.90 21.75
N GLN A 312 -13.07 -22.84 21.87
CA GLN A 312 -12.41 -22.09 22.93
C GLN A 312 -12.69 -20.58 22.81
N PHE A 313 -12.63 -20.01 21.60
CA PHE A 313 -12.99 -18.60 21.40
C PHE A 313 -14.43 -18.31 21.81
N LEU A 314 -15.39 -19.16 21.39
CA LEU A 314 -16.79 -19.00 21.77
C LEU A 314 -17.00 -19.10 23.29
N LEU A 315 -16.29 -20.01 23.97
CA LEU A 315 -16.33 -20.12 25.43
C LEU A 315 -15.83 -18.83 26.10
N ASN A 316 -14.69 -18.31 25.65
CA ASN A 316 -14.13 -17.05 26.16
C ASN A 316 -15.09 -15.87 25.91
N PHE A 317 -15.71 -15.82 24.73
CA PHE A 317 -16.65 -14.77 24.37
C PHE A 317 -17.95 -14.83 25.18
N LYS A 318 -18.52 -16.03 25.39
CA LYS A 318 -19.66 -16.24 26.30
C LYS A 318 -19.33 -15.81 27.73
N LYS A 319 -18.12 -16.12 28.22
CA LYS A 319 -17.66 -15.71 29.55
C LYS A 319 -17.63 -14.19 29.66
N ARG A 320 -17.06 -13.49 28.67
CA ARG A 320 -17.05 -12.02 28.60
C ARG A 320 -18.47 -11.43 28.66
N LEU A 321 -19.39 -11.93 27.82
CA LEU A 321 -20.78 -11.49 27.80
C LEU A 321 -21.51 -11.73 29.13
N SER A 322 -21.18 -12.80 29.85
CA SER A 322 -21.76 -13.09 31.18
C SER A 322 -21.28 -12.15 32.28
N THR A 323 -20.14 -11.49 32.08
CA THR A 323 -19.55 -10.53 33.02
C THR A 323 -19.81 -9.07 32.64
N SER A 324 -20.54 -8.81 31.54
CA SER A 324 -20.89 -7.45 31.13
C SER A 324 -22.06 -6.91 31.96
N ASP A 325 -22.17 -5.58 32.01
CA ASP A 325 -23.26 -4.89 32.72
C ASP A 325 -24.65 -5.26 32.17
N ASN A 326 -24.70 -5.78 30.94
CA ASN A 326 -25.92 -6.18 30.24
C ASN A 326 -26.17 -7.71 30.24
N SER A 327 -25.44 -8.48 31.04
CA SER A 327 -25.49 -9.95 31.05
C SER A 327 -26.90 -10.55 31.21
N GLY A 328 -27.69 -10.05 32.17
CA GLY A 328 -29.07 -10.53 32.38
C GLY A 328 -29.99 -10.24 31.19
N LYS A 329 -29.80 -9.08 30.56
CA LYS A 329 -30.54 -8.68 29.36
C LYS A 329 -30.18 -9.57 28.17
N PHE A 330 -28.87 -9.81 27.95
CA PHE A 330 -28.39 -10.76 26.96
C PHE A 330 -28.98 -12.17 27.17
N GLN A 331 -28.92 -12.71 28.38
CA GLN A 331 -29.44 -14.06 28.69
C GLN A 331 -30.93 -14.20 28.38
N SER A 332 -31.74 -13.21 28.75
CA SER A 332 -33.19 -13.23 28.48
C SER A 332 -33.52 -13.18 26.98
N LEU A 333 -32.81 -12.35 26.21
CA LEU A 333 -32.98 -12.25 24.76
C LEU A 333 -32.46 -13.48 24.03
N ASP A 334 -31.32 -14.03 24.43
CA ASP A 334 -30.76 -15.27 23.87
C ASP A 334 -31.71 -16.45 24.13
N LYS A 335 -32.32 -16.52 25.32
CA LYS A 335 -33.35 -17.53 25.64
C LYS A 335 -34.60 -17.36 24.78
N SER A 336 -35.04 -16.11 24.54
CA SER A 336 -36.16 -15.83 23.64
C SER A 336 -35.87 -16.26 22.21
N PHE A 337 -34.63 -16.04 21.74
CA PHE A 337 -34.16 -16.55 20.46
C PHE A 337 -34.17 -18.07 20.43
N GLU A 338 -33.53 -18.73 21.40
CA GLU A 338 -33.45 -20.18 21.51
C GLU A 338 -34.84 -20.84 21.56
N ASN A 339 -35.80 -20.28 22.30
CA ASN A 339 -37.16 -20.79 22.38
C ASN A 339 -37.89 -20.76 21.03
N LYS A 340 -37.53 -19.82 20.14
CA LYS A 340 -38.14 -19.69 18.80
C LYS A 340 -37.39 -20.48 17.73
N THR A 341 -36.07 -20.59 17.83
CA THR A 341 -35.21 -21.13 16.76
C THR A 341 -34.65 -22.52 17.09
N GLY A 342 -34.76 -22.96 18.34
CA GLY A 342 -34.25 -24.23 18.85
C GLY A 342 -32.78 -24.23 19.26
N LYS A 343 -32.07 -23.10 19.11
CA LYS A 343 -30.63 -22.99 19.45
C LYS A 343 -30.26 -21.57 19.87
N SER A 344 -29.27 -21.42 20.74
CA SER A 344 -28.73 -20.11 21.13
C SER A 344 -28.27 -19.30 19.91
N TYR A 345 -28.43 -17.98 19.99
CA TYR A 345 -28.01 -17.01 18.99
C TYR A 345 -26.52 -17.17 18.66
N LEU A 346 -25.68 -17.17 19.72
CA LEU A 346 -24.24 -17.28 19.58
C LEU A 346 -23.83 -18.61 18.96
N GLU A 347 -24.42 -19.71 19.40
CA GLU A 347 -24.07 -21.02 18.86
C GLU A 347 -24.46 -21.16 17.39
N SER A 348 -25.62 -20.61 17.01
CA SER A 348 -26.09 -20.60 15.63
C SER A 348 -25.19 -19.74 14.73
N PHE A 349 -24.77 -18.57 15.21
CA PHE A 349 -23.90 -17.68 14.42
C PHE A 349 -22.46 -18.21 14.34
N PHE A 350 -21.89 -18.73 15.42
CA PHE A 350 -20.56 -19.33 15.37
C PHE A 350 -20.55 -20.65 14.60
N GLU A 351 -21.66 -21.36 14.44
CA GLU A 351 -21.71 -22.53 13.57
C GLU A 351 -21.28 -22.22 12.12
N ILE A 352 -21.65 -21.03 11.61
CA ILE A 352 -21.37 -20.60 10.24
C ILE A 352 -20.02 -19.90 10.07
N ILE A 353 -19.45 -19.30 11.11
CA ILE A 353 -18.13 -18.62 11.03
C ILE A 353 -16.98 -19.65 10.94
N ASP A 354 -16.00 -19.33 10.09
CA ASP A 354 -14.76 -20.07 9.83
C ASP A 354 -13.51 -19.29 10.29
N GLY A 355 -13.50 -18.87 11.55
CA GLY A 355 -12.29 -18.40 12.23
C GLY A 355 -11.75 -17.02 11.86
N GLU A 356 -12.43 -16.25 11.00
CA GLU A 356 -11.99 -14.89 10.63
C GLU A 356 -13.20 -13.95 10.55
N MET A 357 -13.05 -12.75 11.12
CA MET A 357 -14.05 -11.68 11.03
C MET A 357 -13.37 -10.32 11.11
N ALA A 358 -13.96 -9.29 10.49
CA ALA A 358 -13.42 -7.93 10.62
C ALA A 358 -14.50 -6.86 10.47
N PHE A 359 -14.30 -5.74 11.17
CA PHE A 359 -14.95 -4.47 10.85
C PHE A 359 -13.99 -3.64 10.01
N ALA A 360 -14.48 -2.97 8.96
CA ALA A 360 -13.65 -2.15 8.09
C ALA A 360 -14.39 -0.93 7.55
N CYS A 361 -13.62 0.11 7.24
CA CYS A 361 -14.08 1.35 6.62
C CYS A 361 -13.32 1.57 5.30
N SER A 362 -14.03 1.58 4.17
CA SER A 362 -13.53 1.96 2.84
C SER A 362 -14.26 3.20 2.31
N ASN A 363 -13.93 3.68 1.11
CA ASN A 363 -14.57 4.83 0.46
C ASN A 363 -14.78 6.04 1.37
N TYR A 364 -13.78 6.37 2.20
CA TYR A 364 -13.90 7.41 3.21
C TYR A 364 -14.37 8.75 2.59
N ASN A 365 -15.49 9.25 3.10
CA ASN A 365 -16.05 10.54 2.72
C ASN A 365 -16.15 11.42 3.97
N ALA A 366 -15.35 12.50 4.02
CA ALA A 366 -15.37 13.42 5.17
C ALA A 366 -16.74 14.07 5.42
N SER A 367 -17.57 14.22 4.38
CA SER A 367 -18.93 14.75 4.50
C SER A 367 -19.96 13.70 4.94
N ASN A 368 -19.63 12.42 4.84
CA ASN A 368 -20.47 11.32 5.31
C ASN A 368 -19.59 10.17 5.87
N PRO A 369 -19.07 10.31 7.10
CA PRO A 369 -18.16 9.33 7.71
C PRO A 369 -18.78 7.95 7.91
N ASP A 370 -20.10 7.89 7.88
CA ASP A 370 -20.89 6.68 8.06
C ASP A 370 -20.93 5.80 6.78
N GLU A 371 -20.61 6.39 5.62
CA GLU A 371 -20.57 5.70 4.34
C GLU A 371 -19.29 4.86 4.21
N GLY A 372 -19.43 3.63 3.70
CA GLY A 372 -18.27 2.76 3.44
C GLY A 372 -17.85 1.87 4.60
N ARG A 373 -18.62 1.83 5.69
CA ARG A 373 -18.44 0.88 6.81
C ARG A 373 -19.09 -0.46 6.51
N PHE A 374 -18.40 -1.55 6.80
CA PHE A 374 -18.90 -2.91 6.62
C PHE A 374 -18.25 -3.88 7.61
N ILE A 375 -18.93 -5.01 7.86
CA ILE A 375 -18.40 -6.15 8.62
C ILE A 375 -18.29 -7.35 7.69
N VAL A 376 -17.18 -8.06 7.77
CA VAL A 376 -16.95 -9.31 7.04
C VAL A 376 -16.82 -10.47 8.02
N PHE A 377 -17.41 -11.61 7.65
CA PHE A 377 -17.21 -12.88 8.32
C PHE A 377 -16.78 -13.90 7.28
N ARG A 378 -15.67 -14.59 7.51
CA ARG A 378 -15.34 -15.79 6.76
C ARG A 378 -16.29 -16.90 7.21
N THR A 379 -16.90 -17.60 6.28
CA THR A 379 -17.90 -18.63 6.57
C THR A 379 -17.53 -19.97 5.94
N ARG A 380 -18.24 -21.02 6.37
CA ARG A 380 -18.14 -22.36 5.78
C ARG A 380 -18.70 -22.48 4.35
N GLY A 381 -19.21 -21.38 3.78
CA GLY A 381 -19.77 -21.31 2.43
C GLY A 381 -21.23 -20.85 2.44
N GLN A 382 -21.62 -20.16 1.36
CA GLN A 382 -22.94 -19.53 1.24
C GLN A 382 -24.12 -20.50 1.42
N SER A 383 -24.03 -21.73 0.92
CA SER A 383 -25.10 -22.73 1.01
C SER A 383 -25.44 -23.13 2.45
N ALA A 384 -24.43 -23.19 3.33
CA ALA A 384 -24.62 -23.48 4.75
C ALA A 384 -24.96 -22.22 5.56
N THR A 385 -24.43 -21.06 5.17
CA THR A 385 -24.64 -19.80 5.90
C THR A 385 -26.03 -19.21 5.68
N LEU A 386 -26.53 -19.19 4.44
CA LEU A 386 -27.76 -18.47 4.12
C LEU A 386 -29.00 -18.99 4.87
N PRO A 387 -29.26 -20.30 5.02
CA PRO A 387 -30.41 -20.80 5.79
C PRO A 387 -30.40 -20.31 7.24
N VAL A 388 -29.22 -20.29 7.85
CA VAL A 388 -29.02 -19.80 9.22
C VAL A 388 -29.37 -18.30 9.29
N LEU A 389 -28.86 -17.47 8.38
CA LEU A 389 -29.22 -16.03 8.30
C LEU A 389 -30.71 -15.80 8.09
N LYS A 390 -31.41 -16.67 7.34
CA LYS A 390 -32.87 -16.58 7.19
C LYS A 390 -33.60 -16.80 8.52
N THR A 391 -33.13 -17.71 9.36
CA THR A 391 -33.67 -17.87 10.73
C THR A 391 -33.48 -16.60 11.56
N PHE A 392 -32.35 -15.90 11.44
CA PHE A 392 -32.15 -14.59 12.09
C PHE A 392 -33.10 -13.53 11.52
N GLN A 393 -33.26 -13.47 10.19
CA GLN A 393 -34.21 -12.55 9.55
C GLN A 393 -35.65 -12.81 10.04
N ASP A 394 -36.10 -14.07 10.04
CA ASP A 394 -37.43 -14.47 10.47
C ASP A 394 -37.67 -14.11 11.96
N PHE A 395 -36.67 -14.32 12.83
CA PHE A 395 -36.74 -13.91 14.24
C PHE A 395 -36.96 -12.40 14.40
N HIS A 396 -36.33 -11.59 13.54
CA HIS A 396 -36.46 -10.13 13.51
C HIS A 396 -37.64 -9.64 12.64
N ASN A 397 -38.50 -10.52 12.13
CA ASN A 397 -39.60 -10.22 11.21
C ASN A 397 -39.14 -9.50 9.92
N MET A 398 -37.95 -9.84 9.43
CA MET A 398 -37.37 -9.32 8.19
C MET A 398 -37.63 -10.29 7.03
N SER A 399 -37.78 -9.76 5.82
CA SER A 399 -37.92 -10.60 4.62
C SER A 399 -36.63 -11.39 4.35
N SER A 400 -36.79 -12.69 4.11
CA SER A 400 -35.70 -13.61 3.75
C SER A 400 -35.38 -13.64 2.25
N GLN A 401 -36.14 -12.89 1.43
CA GLN A 401 -35.89 -12.75 0.00
C GLN A 401 -34.84 -11.66 -0.28
N PRO A 402 -34.06 -11.78 -1.37
CA PRO A 402 -33.20 -10.68 -1.80
C PRO A 402 -34.01 -9.40 -2.02
N VAL A 403 -33.50 -8.28 -1.51
CA VAL A 403 -34.05 -6.93 -1.80
C VAL A 403 -33.90 -6.64 -3.28
N ARG A 404 -32.73 -6.98 -3.85
CA ARG A 404 -32.48 -7.00 -5.30
C ARG A 404 -31.26 -7.84 -5.62
N LYS A 405 -30.95 -7.91 -6.92
CA LYS A 405 -29.71 -8.46 -7.43
C LYS A 405 -28.85 -7.33 -7.98
N TYR A 406 -27.63 -7.19 -7.48
CA TYR A 406 -26.63 -6.29 -8.05
C TYR A 406 -25.95 -6.98 -9.22
N TYR A 407 -25.97 -6.36 -10.40
CA TYR A 407 -25.29 -6.85 -11.59
C TYR A 407 -24.00 -6.05 -11.75
N VAL A 408 -22.86 -6.73 -11.60
CA VAL A 408 -21.58 -6.14 -12.00
C VAL A 408 -21.56 -6.04 -13.51
N ASP A 409 -22.05 -7.06 -14.21
CA ASP A 409 -22.32 -7.03 -15.65
C ASP A 409 -23.35 -8.13 -15.99
N GLU A 410 -23.54 -8.43 -17.27
CA GLU A 410 -24.50 -9.41 -17.74
C GLU A 410 -24.29 -10.84 -17.19
N SER A 411 -23.07 -11.22 -16.80
CA SER A 411 -22.75 -12.59 -16.35
C SER A 411 -22.34 -12.70 -14.88
N THR A 412 -22.01 -11.60 -14.20
CA THR A 412 -21.74 -11.62 -12.74
C THR A 412 -22.74 -10.77 -12.00
N SER A 413 -23.43 -11.41 -11.05
CA SER A 413 -24.39 -10.74 -10.19
C SER A 413 -24.43 -11.35 -8.80
N PHE A 414 -24.75 -10.51 -7.81
CA PHE A 414 -24.78 -10.86 -6.41
C PHE A 414 -26.15 -10.48 -5.82
N PRO A 415 -26.85 -11.41 -5.15
CA PRO A 415 -28.05 -11.05 -4.40
C PRO A 415 -27.68 -10.17 -3.20
N ILE A 416 -28.43 -9.09 -3.01
CA ILE A 416 -28.37 -8.26 -1.81
C ILE A 416 -29.60 -8.56 -0.98
N TYR A 417 -29.39 -8.97 0.26
CA TYR A 417 -30.45 -9.29 1.22
C TYR A 417 -30.59 -8.17 2.25
N ARG A 418 -31.78 -8.07 2.84
CA ARG A 418 -31.98 -7.26 4.04
C ARG A 418 -31.26 -7.95 5.20
N GLY A 419 -30.48 -7.23 5.98
CA GLY A 419 -29.88 -7.78 7.19
C GLY A 419 -30.88 -7.86 8.34
N PHE A 420 -30.34 -7.99 9.55
CA PHE A 420 -31.13 -8.12 10.77
C PHE A 420 -30.53 -7.19 11.82
N GLU A 421 -31.28 -6.13 12.12
CA GLU A 421 -30.96 -5.18 13.16
C GLU A 421 -31.81 -5.49 14.39
N GLY A 422 -31.24 -5.29 15.57
CA GLY A 422 -31.97 -5.53 16.81
C GLY A 422 -31.07 -5.61 18.02
N GLU A 423 -31.71 -5.49 19.19
CA GLU A 423 -31.04 -5.33 20.47
C GLU A 423 -30.10 -6.50 20.83
N LEU A 424 -30.49 -7.74 20.51
CA LEU A 424 -29.63 -8.91 20.73
C LEU A 424 -28.34 -8.84 19.90
N ASN A 425 -28.43 -8.37 18.65
CA ASN A 425 -27.28 -8.22 17.76
C ASN A 425 -26.33 -7.15 18.31
N THR A 426 -26.89 -6.02 18.76
CA THR A 426 -26.14 -4.93 19.38
C THR A 426 -25.39 -5.40 20.61
N LEU A 427 -26.09 -6.06 21.56
CA LEU A 427 -25.50 -6.55 22.80
C LEU A 427 -24.35 -7.54 22.59
N VAL A 428 -24.44 -8.38 21.56
CA VAL A 428 -23.38 -9.36 21.25
C VAL A 428 -22.22 -8.69 20.55
N TRP A 429 -22.46 -8.02 19.42
CA TRP A 429 -21.38 -7.63 18.53
C TRP A 429 -20.69 -6.32 18.92
N SER A 430 -21.31 -5.47 19.76
CA SER A 430 -20.65 -4.26 20.27
C SER A 430 -19.49 -4.56 21.24
N GLU A 431 -19.38 -5.79 21.73
CA GLU A 431 -18.21 -6.23 22.50
C GLU A 431 -16.95 -6.44 21.65
N LEU A 432 -17.10 -6.55 20.31
CA LEU A 432 -16.00 -6.77 19.38
C LEU A 432 -15.84 -5.63 18.37
N PHE A 433 -16.93 -5.04 17.90
CA PHE A 433 -16.90 -4.04 16.85
C PHE A 433 -17.35 -2.67 17.38
N PRO A 434 -16.66 -1.58 16.99
CA PRO A 434 -17.02 -0.23 17.41
C PRO A 434 -18.35 0.25 16.79
N ASP A 435 -18.79 -0.40 15.72
CA ASP A 435 -20.02 -0.09 15.00
C ASP A 435 -20.56 -1.33 14.27
N LEU A 436 -21.87 -1.35 13.98
CA LEU A 436 -22.62 -2.52 13.51
C LEU A 436 -23.45 -2.23 12.25
N PRO A 437 -22.81 -1.99 11.08
CA PRO A 437 -23.50 -1.73 9.81
C PRO A 437 -24.16 -3.01 9.26
N MET A 438 -25.21 -3.50 9.90
CA MET A 438 -25.85 -4.81 9.64
C MET A 438 -27.18 -4.74 8.89
N LYS A 439 -27.44 -3.64 8.20
CA LYS A 439 -28.72 -3.39 7.52
C LYS A 439 -28.93 -4.15 6.22
N TYR A 440 -27.86 -4.42 5.48
CA TYR A 440 -27.86 -5.24 4.27
C TYR A 440 -26.72 -6.24 4.32
N PHE A 441 -26.86 -7.36 3.62
CA PHE A 441 -25.73 -8.27 3.40
C PHE A 441 -25.69 -8.87 2.00
N SER A 442 -24.50 -9.32 1.62
CA SER A 442 -24.26 -10.14 0.44
C SER A 442 -23.11 -11.12 0.70
N PHE A 443 -22.78 -11.92 -0.32
CA PHE A 443 -21.71 -12.90 -0.27
C PHE A 443 -20.70 -12.66 -1.39
N TYR A 444 -19.41 -12.81 -1.06
CA TYR A 444 -18.35 -12.94 -2.05
C TYR A 444 -17.46 -14.13 -1.68
N ARG A 445 -17.40 -15.15 -2.55
CA ARG A 445 -16.77 -16.44 -2.24
C ARG A 445 -17.34 -17.01 -0.92
N ASN A 446 -16.48 -17.26 0.06
CA ASN A 446 -16.84 -17.75 1.40
C ASN A 446 -16.94 -16.63 2.43
N TYR A 447 -17.13 -15.38 2.01
CA TYR A 447 -17.30 -14.25 2.92
C TYR A 447 -18.74 -13.75 2.91
N LEU A 448 -19.30 -13.61 4.10
CA LEU A 448 -20.51 -12.85 4.38
C LEU A 448 -20.11 -11.41 4.68
N VAL A 449 -20.75 -10.45 4.01
CA VAL A 449 -20.46 -9.03 4.17
C VAL A 449 -21.72 -8.29 4.54
N PHE A 450 -21.72 -7.61 5.67
CA PHE A 450 -22.76 -6.71 6.14
C PHE A 450 -22.36 -5.26 5.87
N ALA A 451 -23.31 -4.42 5.43
CA ALA A 451 -23.10 -2.97 5.36
C ALA A 451 -24.38 -2.18 5.65
N GLU A 452 -24.21 -0.89 5.94
CA GLU A 452 -25.32 0.05 6.21
C GLU A 452 -26.06 0.44 4.91
N SER A 453 -25.39 0.35 3.77
CA SER A 453 -25.97 0.70 2.48
C SER A 453 -25.66 -0.34 1.41
N GLU A 454 -26.59 -0.47 0.45
CA GLU A 454 -26.37 -1.32 -0.70
C GLU A 454 -25.20 -0.83 -1.56
N LYS A 455 -25.00 0.49 -1.66
CA LYS A 455 -23.87 1.10 -2.38
C LYS A 455 -22.51 0.66 -1.82
N THR A 456 -22.39 0.52 -0.50
CA THR A 456 -21.18 -0.01 0.15
C THR A 456 -20.94 -1.47 -0.23
N LEU A 457 -21.99 -2.32 -0.25
CA LEU A 457 -21.87 -3.69 -0.73
C LEU A 457 -21.49 -3.75 -2.22
N GLU A 458 -22.11 -2.93 -3.07
CA GLU A 458 -21.78 -2.85 -4.50
C GLU A 458 -20.30 -2.49 -4.70
N SER A 459 -19.81 -1.48 -3.98
CA SER A 459 -18.40 -1.08 -4.06
C SER A 459 -17.46 -2.18 -3.56
N PHE A 460 -17.79 -2.83 -2.44
CA PHE A 460 -17.02 -3.97 -1.93
C PHE A 460 -16.94 -5.10 -2.98
N LEU A 461 -18.08 -5.50 -3.51
CA LEU A 461 -18.19 -6.59 -4.51
C LEU A 461 -17.46 -6.24 -5.80
N TYR A 462 -17.59 -5.00 -6.28
CA TYR A 462 -16.93 -4.54 -7.50
C TYR A 462 -15.40 -4.54 -7.37
N ASN A 463 -14.85 -3.98 -6.29
CA ASN A 463 -13.40 -4.02 -6.05
C ASN A 463 -12.86 -5.47 -5.98
N ASN A 464 -13.62 -6.37 -5.36
CA ASN A 464 -13.28 -7.79 -5.29
C ASN A 464 -13.35 -8.52 -6.65
N VAL A 465 -14.28 -8.16 -7.53
CA VAL A 465 -14.32 -8.67 -8.91
C VAL A 465 -13.14 -8.18 -9.75
N LEU A 466 -12.62 -6.99 -9.45
CA LEU A 466 -11.46 -6.39 -10.12
C LEU A 466 -10.10 -6.77 -9.51
N HIS A 467 -10.09 -7.62 -8.47
CA HIS A 467 -8.89 -7.98 -7.70
C HIS A 467 -8.14 -6.76 -7.12
N ARG A 468 -8.90 -5.73 -6.73
CA ARG A 468 -8.41 -4.49 -6.11
C ARG A 468 -8.61 -4.54 -4.59
N THR A 469 -7.70 -5.24 -3.92
CA THR A 469 -7.76 -5.54 -2.47
C THR A 469 -6.50 -5.07 -1.75
N LEU A 470 -6.48 -5.10 -0.41
CA LEU A 470 -5.30 -4.73 0.38
C LEU A 470 -4.06 -5.57 0.04
N GLU A 471 -4.22 -6.86 -0.28
CA GLU A 471 -3.13 -7.74 -0.74
C GLU A 471 -2.34 -7.14 -1.92
N SER A 472 -3.04 -6.41 -2.79
CA SER A 472 -2.47 -5.76 -3.97
C SER A 472 -1.99 -4.32 -3.75
N HIS A 473 -2.20 -3.76 -2.56
CA HIS A 473 -1.95 -2.35 -2.29
C HIS A 473 -0.47 -2.15 -1.91
N PRO A 474 0.32 -1.39 -2.70
CA PRO A 474 1.78 -1.36 -2.61
C PRO A 474 2.32 -0.90 -1.25
N TYR A 475 1.64 0.05 -0.61
CA TYR A 475 2.05 0.53 0.71
C TYR A 475 1.61 -0.40 1.85
N TYR A 476 0.53 -1.15 1.65
CA TYR A 476 -0.01 -2.03 2.68
C TYR A 476 0.88 -3.26 2.85
N SER A 477 1.30 -3.91 1.76
CA SER A 477 2.18 -5.08 1.83
C SER A 477 3.47 -4.77 2.60
N SER A 478 4.16 -3.68 2.27
CA SER A 478 5.37 -3.24 2.96
C SER A 478 5.12 -2.76 4.40
N PHE A 479 3.88 -2.43 4.75
CA PHE A 479 3.50 -2.16 6.15
C PHE A 479 3.27 -3.47 6.91
N ALA A 480 2.50 -4.39 6.34
CA ALA A 480 2.15 -5.69 6.91
C ALA A 480 3.38 -6.59 7.18
N GLU A 481 4.45 -6.44 6.39
CA GLU A 481 5.75 -7.11 6.61
C GLU A 481 6.39 -6.84 8.00
N ASN A 482 5.94 -5.82 8.73
CA ASN A 482 6.43 -5.51 10.09
C ASN A 482 5.71 -6.30 11.19
N PHE A 483 4.73 -7.12 10.84
CA PHE A 483 3.92 -7.91 11.76
C PHE A 483 4.14 -9.40 11.55
N SER A 484 3.75 -10.21 12.54
CA SER A 484 3.79 -11.66 12.44
C SER A 484 2.79 -12.17 11.41
N TYR A 485 3.11 -13.28 10.76
CA TYR A 485 2.24 -13.87 9.73
C TYR A 485 0.96 -14.50 10.30
N GLU A 486 0.99 -14.88 11.59
CA GLU A 486 -0.13 -15.46 12.32
C GLU A 486 -0.53 -14.53 13.46
N GLU A 487 -1.83 -14.27 13.56
CA GLU A 487 -2.40 -13.35 14.53
C GLU A 487 -3.73 -13.83 15.08
N ASN A 488 -4.10 -13.31 16.24
CA ASN A 488 -5.45 -13.38 16.77
C ASN A 488 -6.23 -12.09 16.52
N PHE A 489 -5.54 -10.96 16.47
CA PHE A 489 -6.14 -9.65 16.27
C PHE A 489 -5.20 -8.73 15.51
N LEU A 490 -5.76 -7.92 14.61
CA LEU A 490 -5.05 -6.83 13.92
C LEU A 490 -5.94 -5.61 13.77
N LEU A 491 -5.51 -4.50 14.36
CA LEU A 491 -5.99 -3.17 14.01
C LEU A 491 -5.03 -2.57 12.98
N PHE A 492 -5.58 -2.07 11.88
CA PHE A 492 -4.88 -1.25 10.90
C PHE A 492 -5.62 0.07 10.75
N ALA A 493 -4.89 1.19 10.70
CA ALA A 493 -5.45 2.49 10.42
C ALA A 493 -4.48 3.38 9.64
N GLU A 494 -4.95 3.99 8.55
CA GLU A 494 -4.25 5.08 7.90
C GLU A 494 -4.26 6.32 8.80
N ILE A 495 -3.07 6.77 9.21
CA ILE A 495 -2.88 7.89 10.14
C ILE A 495 -3.59 9.17 9.67
N PRO A 496 -3.56 9.57 8.38
CA PRO A 496 -4.23 10.78 7.92
C PRO A 496 -5.75 10.75 8.10
N HIS A 497 -6.33 9.55 8.13
CA HIS A 497 -7.78 9.37 8.27
C HIS A 497 -8.20 9.18 9.73
N LEU A 498 -7.30 8.71 10.60
CA LEU A 498 -7.60 8.37 12.00
C LEU A 498 -8.28 9.52 12.76
N TYR A 499 -7.77 10.75 12.65
CA TYR A 499 -8.34 11.91 13.36
C TYR A 499 -9.81 12.16 13.00
N SER A 500 -10.24 11.83 11.78
CA SER A 500 -11.63 12.00 11.40
C SER A 500 -12.59 11.01 12.05
N PHE A 501 -12.08 9.84 12.45
CA PHE A 501 -12.85 8.81 13.15
C PHE A 501 -12.89 9.07 14.65
N ILE A 502 -11.76 9.43 15.26
CA ILE A 502 -11.64 9.57 16.72
C ILE A 502 -11.73 11.03 17.21
N GLY A 503 -11.63 12.02 16.32
CA GLY A 503 -11.45 13.43 16.69
C GLY A 503 -12.61 14.00 17.52
N LYS A 504 -13.85 13.54 17.31
CA LYS A 504 -15.00 13.89 18.15
C LYS A 504 -14.88 13.37 19.58
N ASN A 505 -14.10 12.31 19.77
CA ASN A 505 -13.91 11.65 21.05
C ASN A 505 -12.72 12.24 21.81
N LEU A 506 -11.82 12.95 21.11
CA LEU A 506 -10.63 13.58 21.67
C LEU A 506 -10.92 14.96 22.26
N ASN A 507 -10.17 15.34 23.31
CA ASN A 507 -10.28 16.66 23.92
C ASN A 507 -9.82 17.75 22.94
N PRO A 508 -10.71 18.64 22.48
CA PRO A 508 -10.38 19.64 21.46
C PRO A 508 -9.35 20.67 21.96
N SER A 509 -9.24 20.91 23.28
CA SER A 509 -8.22 21.82 23.83
C SER A 509 -6.79 21.26 23.72
N ARG A 510 -6.65 19.94 23.61
CA ARG A 510 -5.36 19.24 23.49
C ARG A 510 -5.07 18.81 22.06
N PHE A 511 -6.10 18.37 21.35
CA PHE A 511 -6.01 17.88 19.99
C PHE A 511 -6.74 18.85 19.07
N HIS A 512 -6.00 19.85 18.58
CA HIS A 512 -6.45 20.78 17.56
C HIS A 512 -5.35 20.97 16.51
N PRO A 513 -5.15 19.97 15.62
CA PRO A 513 -4.08 20.03 14.65
C PRO A 513 -4.31 21.20 13.68
N THR A 514 -3.30 22.06 13.55
CA THR A 514 -3.28 23.13 12.54
C THR A 514 -3.31 22.56 11.13
N ASN A 515 -3.60 23.38 10.12
CA ASN A 515 -3.54 22.95 8.72
C ASN A 515 -2.16 22.39 8.33
N GLU A 516 -1.07 22.97 8.86
CA GLU A 516 0.28 22.44 8.64
C GLU A 516 0.48 21.09 9.34
N GLN A 517 0.00 20.93 10.58
CA GLN A 517 0.04 19.65 11.30
C GLN A 517 -0.76 18.57 10.57
N GLN A 518 -1.92 18.91 10.00
CA GLN A 518 -2.70 17.97 9.18
C GLN A 518 -1.95 17.56 7.92
N LYS A 519 -1.26 18.49 7.23
CA LYS A 519 -0.44 18.16 6.06
C LYS A 519 0.71 17.21 6.40
N VAL A 520 1.45 17.45 7.48
CA VAL A 520 2.56 16.56 7.86
C VAL A 520 2.07 15.18 8.32
N LEU A 521 0.84 15.05 8.85
CA LEU A 521 0.25 13.75 9.13
C LEU A 521 0.07 12.89 7.85
N PHE A 522 -0.07 13.51 6.67
CA PHE A 522 -0.02 12.81 5.38
C PHE A 522 1.38 12.28 5.01
N ASN A 523 2.43 12.59 5.75
CA ASN A 523 3.72 11.93 5.56
C ASN A 523 3.79 10.60 6.33
N PHE A 524 2.89 10.37 7.28
CA PHE A 524 2.76 9.08 7.96
C PHE A 524 1.70 8.22 7.26
N TYR A 525 2.06 7.00 6.90
CA TYR A 525 1.15 6.11 6.16
C TYR A 525 0.06 5.56 7.07
N ALA A 526 0.45 4.66 7.96
CA ALA A 526 -0.46 3.86 8.75
C ALA A 526 0.16 3.50 10.09
N SER A 527 -0.72 3.22 11.04
CA SER A 527 -0.40 2.55 12.29
C SER A 527 -1.16 1.23 12.38
N GLY A 528 -0.63 0.30 13.17
CA GLY A 528 -1.32 -0.94 13.45
C GLY A 528 -0.92 -1.54 14.79
N ILE A 529 -1.81 -2.39 15.31
CA ILE A 529 -1.67 -3.11 16.58
C ILE A 529 -2.07 -4.56 16.31
N GLN A 530 -1.15 -5.48 16.49
CA GLN A 530 -1.34 -6.91 16.37
C GLN A 530 -1.28 -7.56 17.75
N LEU A 531 -2.13 -8.57 17.98
CA LEU A 531 -2.04 -9.47 19.13
C LEU A 531 -1.99 -10.92 18.67
N SER A 532 -1.11 -11.69 19.30
CA SER A 532 -0.99 -13.13 19.12
C SER A 532 -0.81 -13.80 20.48
N ASN A 533 -1.60 -14.83 20.77
CA ASN A 533 -1.54 -15.59 22.03
C ASN A 533 -0.90 -16.96 21.76
N ASN A 534 0.25 -17.21 22.36
CA ASN A 534 0.91 -18.51 22.27
C ASN A 534 1.37 -18.94 23.65
N SER A 535 1.13 -20.20 24.02
CA SER A 535 1.60 -20.79 25.28
C SER A 535 1.13 -20.02 26.53
N GLY A 536 -0.03 -19.36 26.46
CA GLY A 536 -0.64 -18.61 27.55
C GLY A 536 -0.10 -17.19 27.76
N LEU A 537 0.77 -16.70 26.86
CA LEU A 537 1.26 -15.32 26.87
C LEU A 537 0.71 -14.55 25.67
N SER A 538 0.10 -13.39 25.95
CA SER A 538 -0.38 -12.47 24.93
C SER A 538 0.76 -11.56 24.48
N TYR A 539 1.25 -11.77 23.26
CA TYR A 539 2.25 -10.92 22.63
C TYR A 539 1.56 -9.84 21.80
N THR A 540 2.08 -8.62 21.88
CA THR A 540 1.58 -7.47 21.11
C THR A 540 2.69 -6.86 20.27
N THR A 541 2.35 -6.41 19.07
CA THR A 541 3.23 -5.62 18.21
C THR A 541 2.45 -4.41 17.72
N MET A 542 3.05 -3.22 17.83
CA MET A 542 2.54 -1.98 17.29
C MET A 542 3.58 -1.38 16.35
N PHE A 543 3.13 -0.82 15.25
CA PHE A 543 4.01 -0.16 14.30
C PHE A 543 3.34 1.07 13.71
N ALA A 544 4.09 2.17 13.61
CA ALA A 544 3.68 3.38 12.91
C ALA A 544 4.71 3.71 11.82
N LYS A 545 4.26 3.74 10.56
CA LYS A 545 5.11 3.87 9.39
C LYS A 545 5.12 5.30 8.83
N HIS A 546 6.31 5.84 8.63
CA HIS A 546 6.57 7.04 7.86
C HIS A 546 6.75 6.70 6.38
N ALA A 547 6.04 7.40 5.50
CA ALA A 547 6.13 7.26 4.04
C ALA A 547 5.75 8.61 3.37
N PRO A 548 6.69 9.57 3.28
CA PRO A 548 6.42 10.92 2.79
C PRO A 548 6.28 10.97 1.27
N HIS A 549 6.95 10.06 0.55
CA HIS A 549 6.91 9.97 -0.91
C HIS A 549 5.84 8.98 -1.39
N ARG A 550 4.63 9.09 -0.85
CA ARG A 550 3.48 8.33 -1.34
C ARG A 550 2.94 8.99 -2.59
N ASP A 551 3.10 8.31 -3.71
CA ASP A 551 2.39 8.68 -4.92
C ASP A 551 0.89 8.66 -4.69
N LYS A 552 0.22 9.73 -5.10
CA LYS A 552 -1.24 9.74 -5.17
C LYS A 552 -1.69 8.65 -6.13
N GLU A 553 -2.65 7.83 -5.70
CA GLU A 553 -3.26 6.84 -6.58
C GLU A 553 -3.77 7.54 -7.86
N PRO A 554 -3.60 6.91 -9.03
CA PRO A 554 -4.08 7.49 -10.27
C PRO A 554 -5.61 7.59 -10.25
N ARG A 555 -6.14 8.75 -10.66
CA ARG A 555 -7.59 8.97 -10.78
C ARG A 555 -8.12 8.29 -12.06
N THR A 556 -8.46 7.02 -11.93
CA THR A 556 -8.99 6.16 -12.99
C THR A 556 -10.51 5.95 -12.85
N ILE A 557 -11.18 5.61 -13.94
CA ILE A 557 -12.57 5.09 -13.95
C ILE A 557 -12.60 3.72 -13.25
N TRP A 558 -11.67 2.84 -13.63
CA TRP A 558 -11.45 1.55 -12.97
C TRP A 558 -9.99 1.13 -13.13
N GLN A 559 -9.58 0.20 -12.26
CA GLN A 559 -8.29 -0.48 -12.32
C GLN A 559 -8.55 -1.97 -12.19
N SER A 560 -7.94 -2.77 -13.05
CA SER A 560 -8.07 -4.23 -13.04
C SER A 560 -6.70 -4.85 -12.88
N ARG A 561 -6.54 -5.74 -11.89
CA ARG A 561 -5.26 -6.41 -11.66
C ARG A 561 -5.17 -7.69 -12.48
N ILE A 562 -4.02 -7.89 -13.12
CA ILE A 562 -3.65 -9.11 -13.85
C ILE A 562 -2.37 -9.71 -13.25
N ASP A 563 -1.94 -10.87 -13.74
CA ASP A 563 -0.89 -11.65 -13.07
C ASP A 563 0.53 -11.07 -13.25
N SER A 564 0.76 -10.29 -14.31
CA SER A 564 2.06 -9.68 -14.63
C SER A 564 1.86 -8.36 -15.40
N MET A 565 2.92 -7.56 -15.57
CA MET A 565 2.85 -6.26 -16.24
C MET A 565 2.37 -6.40 -17.69
N VAL A 566 1.61 -5.41 -18.18
CA VAL A 566 1.14 -5.37 -19.58
C VAL A 566 2.33 -5.27 -20.55
N SER A 567 2.39 -6.15 -21.55
CA SER A 567 3.51 -6.26 -22.49
C SER A 567 3.20 -5.72 -23.90
N ILE A 568 1.93 -5.58 -24.26
CA ILE A 568 1.49 -5.04 -25.56
C ILE A 568 0.64 -3.78 -25.38
N LYS A 569 0.47 -3.00 -26.45
CA LYS A 569 -0.55 -1.95 -26.48
C LYS A 569 -1.94 -2.60 -26.29
N PRO A 570 -2.74 -2.20 -25.30
CA PRO A 570 -4.10 -2.74 -25.13
C PRO A 570 -4.93 -2.55 -26.39
N ALA A 571 -5.52 -3.63 -26.92
CA ALA A 571 -6.35 -3.57 -28.12
C ALA A 571 -7.82 -3.38 -27.73
N LEU A 572 -8.48 -2.38 -28.33
CA LEU A 572 -9.93 -2.21 -28.21
C LEU A 572 -10.63 -3.04 -29.30
N VAL A 573 -11.36 -4.07 -28.91
CA VAL A 573 -12.02 -5.02 -29.82
C VAL A 573 -13.54 -4.96 -29.71
N ASP A 574 -14.24 -5.12 -30.82
CA ASP A 574 -15.70 -5.12 -30.87
C ASP A 574 -16.28 -6.43 -30.33
N ASN A 575 -17.23 -6.30 -29.40
CA ASN A 575 -18.13 -7.39 -29.07
C ASN A 575 -19.25 -7.42 -30.11
N HIS A 576 -19.25 -8.40 -31.02
CA HIS A 576 -20.25 -8.51 -32.08
C HIS A 576 -21.69 -8.79 -31.58
N TYR A 577 -21.88 -9.12 -30.30
CA TYR A 577 -23.21 -9.27 -29.71
C TYR A 577 -23.78 -7.94 -29.20
N THR A 578 -22.97 -7.13 -28.50
CA THR A 578 -23.42 -5.89 -27.85
C THR A 578 -23.04 -4.62 -28.59
N GLN A 579 -22.12 -4.70 -29.56
CA GLN A 579 -21.47 -3.58 -30.25
C GLN A 579 -20.67 -2.64 -29.32
N GLU A 580 -20.50 -3.01 -28.05
CA GLU A 580 -19.58 -2.34 -27.13
C GLU A 580 -18.14 -2.82 -27.35
N LYS A 581 -17.16 -2.06 -26.85
CA LYS A 581 -15.75 -2.48 -26.93
C LYS A 581 -15.36 -3.27 -25.68
N GLU A 582 -14.53 -4.29 -25.92
CA GLU A 582 -13.77 -5.04 -24.94
C GLU A 582 -12.29 -4.71 -25.12
N ILE A 583 -11.47 -5.10 -24.15
CA ILE A 583 -10.05 -4.82 -24.11
C ILE A 583 -9.30 -6.15 -24.15
N MET A 584 -8.40 -6.33 -25.11
CA MET A 584 -7.41 -7.40 -25.06
C MET A 584 -6.03 -6.88 -24.68
N VAL A 585 -5.38 -7.59 -23.77
CA VAL A 585 -4.02 -7.33 -23.32
C VAL A 585 -3.26 -8.63 -23.18
N GLN A 586 -1.96 -8.59 -23.42
CA GLN A 586 -1.04 -9.64 -23.02
C GLN A 586 -0.18 -9.14 -21.86
N ASP A 587 0.12 -10.01 -20.90
CA ASP A 587 1.09 -9.72 -19.85
C ASP A 587 2.51 -10.15 -20.24
N ALA A 588 3.51 -9.78 -19.43
CA ALA A 588 4.91 -10.13 -19.64
C ALA A 588 5.21 -11.63 -19.41
N SER A 589 4.25 -12.38 -18.87
CA SER A 589 4.28 -13.83 -18.74
C SER A 589 3.57 -14.54 -19.90
N ASN A 590 3.32 -13.82 -21.00
CA ASN A 590 2.65 -14.28 -22.23
C ASN A 590 1.20 -14.75 -22.08
N ASN A 591 0.50 -14.39 -20.99
CA ASN A 591 -0.92 -14.65 -20.88
C ASN A 591 -1.72 -13.56 -21.60
N LEU A 592 -2.65 -13.96 -22.46
CA LEU A 592 -3.63 -13.11 -23.12
C LEU A 592 -4.92 -13.05 -22.29
N TYR A 593 -5.46 -11.85 -22.10
CA TYR A 593 -6.68 -11.59 -21.36
C TYR A 593 -7.69 -10.89 -22.27
N LEU A 594 -8.97 -11.22 -22.14
CA LEU A 594 -10.08 -10.41 -22.63
C LEU A 594 -10.79 -9.80 -21.42
N ILE A 595 -11.02 -8.49 -21.47
CA ILE A 595 -11.55 -7.70 -20.36
C ILE A 595 -12.74 -6.90 -20.87
N ASN A 596 -13.85 -6.87 -20.12
CA ASN A 596 -15.02 -6.08 -20.51
C ASN A 596 -14.82 -4.58 -20.22
N ASN A 597 -15.79 -3.77 -20.65
CA ASN A 597 -15.75 -2.31 -20.43
C ASN A 597 -15.84 -1.87 -18.95
N MET A 598 -16.14 -2.79 -18.03
CA MET A 598 -16.15 -2.58 -16.59
C MET A 598 -14.87 -3.08 -15.90
N GLY A 599 -13.86 -3.51 -16.67
CA GLY A 599 -12.56 -3.93 -16.14
C GLY A 599 -12.52 -5.38 -15.66
N ARG A 600 -13.61 -6.15 -15.74
CA ARG A 600 -13.60 -7.56 -15.35
C ARG A 600 -12.94 -8.40 -16.43
N VAL A 601 -11.97 -9.23 -16.03
CA VAL A 601 -11.39 -10.28 -16.88
C VAL A 601 -12.47 -11.32 -17.21
N LEU A 602 -12.78 -11.49 -18.50
CA LEU A 602 -13.72 -12.48 -19.00
C LEU A 602 -13.09 -13.87 -19.11
N TRP A 603 -11.86 -13.92 -19.62
CA TRP A 603 -11.04 -15.13 -19.67
C TRP A 603 -9.56 -14.76 -19.77
N LYS A 604 -8.72 -15.73 -19.43
CA LYS A 604 -7.26 -15.70 -19.53
C LYS A 604 -6.78 -16.93 -20.31
N LYS A 605 -5.79 -16.76 -21.19
CA LYS A 605 -5.21 -17.84 -21.97
C LYS A 605 -3.67 -17.73 -22.07
N PRO A 606 -2.90 -18.75 -21.66
CA PRO A 606 -1.46 -18.76 -21.88
C PRO A 606 -1.17 -18.92 -23.38
N LEU A 607 -0.22 -18.14 -23.90
CA LEU A 607 0.32 -18.26 -25.26
C LEU A 607 1.74 -18.82 -25.24
N ASP A 608 2.24 -19.25 -26.40
CA ASP A 608 3.59 -19.80 -26.52
C ASP A 608 4.70 -18.74 -26.59
N GLY A 609 4.33 -17.47 -26.77
CA GLY A 609 5.27 -16.35 -26.83
C GLY A 609 4.56 -15.00 -26.88
N PRO A 610 5.33 -13.90 -27.01
CA PRO A 610 4.77 -12.55 -27.12
C PRO A 610 4.00 -12.39 -28.43
N ILE A 611 2.88 -11.68 -28.39
CA ILE A 611 2.15 -11.28 -29.59
C ILE A 611 2.98 -10.24 -30.33
N LEU A 612 3.27 -10.49 -31.61
CA LEU A 612 4.08 -9.60 -32.45
C LEU A 612 3.25 -8.62 -33.30
N SER A 613 1.96 -8.90 -33.50
CA SER A 613 1.06 -8.11 -34.32
C SER A 613 0.08 -7.27 -33.50
N GLU A 614 -0.59 -6.32 -34.15
CA GLU A 614 -1.89 -5.87 -33.65
C GLU A 614 -2.86 -7.05 -33.57
N ILE A 615 -3.91 -6.94 -32.76
CA ILE A 615 -4.96 -7.97 -32.72
C ILE A 615 -6.04 -7.61 -33.72
N TYR A 616 -6.11 -8.37 -34.81
CA TYR A 616 -7.08 -8.16 -35.88
C TYR A 616 -8.38 -8.90 -35.60
N GLN A 617 -9.51 -8.29 -35.95
CA GLN A 617 -10.81 -8.96 -35.94
C GLN A 617 -11.23 -9.35 -37.35
N ILE A 618 -11.43 -10.64 -37.57
CA ILE A 618 -11.90 -11.20 -38.84
C ILE A 618 -13.20 -11.97 -38.65
N ASP A 619 -14.02 -12.04 -39.69
CA ASP A 619 -15.21 -12.90 -39.74
C ASP A 619 -14.90 -14.15 -40.57
N TYR A 620 -14.34 -15.15 -39.90
CA TYR A 620 -13.90 -16.40 -40.50
C TYR A 620 -15.06 -17.12 -41.21
N TYR A 621 -16.24 -17.16 -40.59
CA TYR A 621 -17.41 -17.90 -41.07
C TYR A 621 -18.35 -17.09 -41.98
N ARG A 622 -18.08 -15.79 -42.19
CA ARG A 622 -18.95 -14.86 -42.93
C ARG A 622 -20.35 -14.76 -42.32
N ASN A 623 -20.45 -14.75 -41.00
CA ASN A 623 -21.71 -14.74 -40.25
C ASN A 623 -21.83 -13.56 -39.28
N ASN A 624 -21.01 -12.52 -39.44
CA ASN A 624 -20.89 -11.34 -38.58
C ASN A 624 -20.37 -11.63 -37.16
N LYS A 625 -19.93 -12.86 -36.87
CA LYS A 625 -19.22 -13.17 -35.61
C LYS A 625 -17.74 -12.95 -35.83
N LEU A 626 -17.11 -12.15 -34.97
CA LEU A 626 -15.71 -11.78 -35.09
C LEU A 626 -14.82 -12.77 -34.32
N GLN A 627 -13.61 -12.98 -34.86
CA GLN A 627 -12.55 -13.79 -34.29
C GLN A 627 -11.25 -12.98 -34.25
N TYR A 628 -10.41 -13.25 -33.26
CA TYR A 628 -9.16 -12.56 -33.01
C TYR A 628 -8.00 -13.28 -33.70
N LEU A 629 -7.39 -12.62 -34.69
CA LEU A 629 -6.25 -13.11 -35.47
C LEU A 629 -4.99 -12.34 -35.10
N PHE A 630 -3.95 -13.06 -34.71
CA PHE A 630 -2.63 -12.53 -34.37
C PHE A 630 -1.56 -13.62 -34.49
N ASN A 631 -0.27 -13.25 -34.41
CA ASN A 631 0.83 -14.22 -34.35
C ASN A 631 1.76 -14.00 -33.16
N THR A 632 2.37 -15.09 -32.71
CA THR A 632 3.58 -15.12 -31.89
C THR A 632 4.78 -15.41 -32.81
N PRO A 633 6.02 -15.55 -32.30
CA PRO A 633 7.15 -15.97 -33.12
C PRO A 633 6.90 -17.31 -33.85
N ASP A 634 6.30 -18.29 -33.17
CA ASP A 634 6.19 -19.65 -33.71
C ASP A 634 4.84 -19.99 -34.35
N LYS A 635 3.78 -19.25 -34.00
CA LYS A 635 2.42 -19.65 -34.35
C LYS A 635 1.53 -18.51 -34.82
N LEU A 636 0.59 -18.89 -35.70
CA LEU A 636 -0.55 -18.08 -36.08
C LEU A 636 -1.78 -18.52 -35.26
N TYR A 637 -2.44 -17.59 -34.60
CA TYR A 637 -3.58 -17.83 -33.72
C TYR A 637 -4.87 -17.26 -34.30
N LEU A 638 -5.98 -18.00 -34.15
CA LEU A 638 -7.33 -17.52 -34.37
C LEU A 638 -8.21 -17.97 -33.21
N LEU A 639 -8.70 -17.01 -32.43
CA LEU A 639 -9.53 -17.26 -31.26
C LEU A 639 -10.94 -16.71 -31.47
N ASP A 640 -11.96 -17.40 -30.97
CA ASP A 640 -13.29 -16.82 -30.85
C ASP A 640 -13.36 -15.84 -29.66
N ARG A 641 -14.48 -15.13 -29.51
CA ARG A 641 -14.70 -14.22 -28.38
C ARG A 641 -14.56 -14.89 -27.01
N ASN A 642 -14.80 -16.19 -26.91
CA ASN A 642 -14.72 -16.95 -25.66
C ASN A 642 -13.30 -17.51 -25.39
N GLY A 643 -12.31 -17.19 -26.23
CA GLY A 643 -10.93 -17.63 -26.09
C GLY A 643 -10.67 -19.04 -26.66
N ASN A 644 -11.66 -19.67 -27.30
CA ASN A 644 -11.49 -20.99 -27.90
C ASN A 644 -10.78 -20.88 -29.25
N HIS A 645 -9.98 -21.90 -29.58
CA HIS A 645 -9.41 -22.00 -30.92
C HIS A 645 -10.49 -22.20 -31.98
N VAL A 646 -10.32 -21.55 -33.13
CA VAL A 646 -11.25 -21.66 -34.25
C VAL A 646 -10.66 -22.58 -35.31
N ALA A 647 -11.46 -23.54 -35.78
CA ALA A 647 -11.04 -24.51 -36.79
C ALA A 647 -9.72 -25.22 -36.41
N LYS A 648 -8.70 -25.16 -37.27
CA LYS A 648 -7.41 -25.85 -37.07
C LYS A 648 -6.33 -24.98 -36.40
N TYR A 649 -6.69 -23.80 -35.93
CA TYR A 649 -5.74 -22.92 -35.24
C TYR A 649 -5.39 -23.46 -33.85
N PRO A 650 -4.19 -23.15 -33.31
CA PRO A 650 -3.14 -22.36 -33.94
C PRO A 650 -2.33 -23.18 -34.96
N PHE A 651 -1.78 -22.50 -35.97
CA PHE A 651 -0.87 -23.12 -36.94
C PHE A 651 0.58 -22.82 -36.58
N THR A 652 1.43 -23.85 -36.61
CA THR A 652 2.88 -23.68 -36.54
C THR A 652 3.41 -23.08 -37.83
N LEU A 653 4.22 -22.03 -37.70
CA LEU A 653 4.85 -21.37 -38.82
C LEU A 653 6.04 -22.21 -39.35
N PRO A 654 6.33 -22.15 -40.66
CA PRO A 654 7.44 -22.92 -41.24
C PRO A 654 8.83 -22.40 -40.83
N ALA A 655 8.89 -21.17 -40.33
CA ALA A 655 10.03 -20.53 -39.68
C ALA A 655 9.46 -19.48 -38.71
N GLU A 656 10.26 -19.03 -37.74
CA GLU A 656 9.82 -17.97 -36.81
C GLU A 656 9.44 -16.69 -37.57
N ALA A 657 8.37 -16.03 -37.12
CA ALA A 657 7.94 -14.73 -37.60
C ALA A 657 8.96 -13.66 -37.23
N SER A 658 9.38 -12.88 -38.22
CA SER A 658 10.34 -11.78 -38.02
C SER A 658 9.67 -10.49 -37.56
N CYS A 659 8.34 -10.39 -37.67
CA CYS A 659 7.51 -9.29 -37.17
C CYS A 659 6.04 -9.72 -37.06
N GLY A 660 5.17 -8.78 -36.68
CA GLY A 660 3.72 -8.99 -36.69
C GLY A 660 3.14 -9.20 -38.10
N LEU A 661 2.07 -9.99 -38.17
CA LEU A 661 1.25 -10.16 -39.37
C LEU A 661 0.53 -8.87 -39.79
N SER A 662 0.02 -8.85 -41.01
CA SER A 662 -0.91 -7.83 -41.49
C SER A 662 -2.10 -8.47 -42.20
N VAL A 663 -3.30 -7.96 -41.95
CA VAL A 663 -4.54 -8.48 -42.54
C VAL A 663 -5.14 -7.45 -43.49
N PHE A 664 -5.43 -7.85 -44.71
CA PHE A 664 -6.14 -7.04 -45.69
C PHE A 664 -7.41 -7.74 -46.19
N ASP A 665 -8.51 -7.01 -46.26
CA ASP A 665 -9.73 -7.38 -46.98
C ASP A 665 -9.93 -6.37 -48.12
N TYR A 666 -9.33 -6.68 -49.26
CA TYR A 666 -9.13 -5.74 -50.35
C TYR A 666 -10.41 -5.16 -50.94
N ASP A 667 -11.45 -5.99 -51.00
CA ASP A 667 -12.71 -5.68 -51.67
C ASP A 667 -13.88 -5.72 -50.67
N ASN A 668 -13.55 -5.71 -49.36
CA ASN A 668 -14.50 -5.74 -48.23
C ASN A 668 -15.52 -6.89 -48.32
N ASN A 669 -15.06 -8.05 -48.78
CA ASN A 669 -15.88 -9.24 -49.05
C ASN A 669 -15.53 -10.40 -48.10
N ARG A 670 -14.77 -10.13 -47.04
CA ARG A 670 -14.30 -11.10 -46.03
C ARG A 670 -13.45 -12.20 -46.63
N ASP A 671 -12.72 -11.87 -47.69
CA ASP A 671 -11.66 -12.70 -48.27
C ASP A 671 -10.30 -12.21 -47.79
N TYR A 672 -10.01 -12.52 -46.52
CA TYR A 672 -8.84 -11.99 -45.83
C TYR A 672 -7.53 -12.50 -46.44
N ARG A 673 -6.54 -11.61 -46.45
CA ARG A 673 -5.17 -11.82 -46.91
C ARG A 673 -4.23 -11.52 -45.75
N VAL A 674 -3.60 -12.56 -45.23
CA VAL A 674 -2.75 -12.53 -44.04
C VAL A 674 -1.29 -12.60 -44.46
N PHE A 675 -0.65 -11.45 -44.52
CA PHE A 675 0.77 -11.34 -44.83
C PHE A 675 1.62 -11.58 -43.59
N LEU A 676 2.66 -12.39 -43.72
CA LEU A 676 3.57 -12.68 -42.62
C LEU A 676 5.01 -12.90 -43.12
N PRO A 677 5.92 -11.97 -42.84
CA PRO A 677 7.34 -12.16 -43.04
C PRO A 677 7.95 -13.09 -41.99
N LEU A 678 8.85 -13.99 -42.41
CA LEU A 678 9.53 -14.93 -41.53
C LEU A 678 11.06 -14.79 -41.62
N ASN A 679 11.77 -15.35 -40.64
CA ASN A 679 13.23 -15.33 -40.54
C ASN A 679 13.96 -16.08 -41.68
N ASP A 680 13.24 -16.86 -42.49
CA ASP A 680 13.76 -17.45 -43.74
C ASP A 680 13.90 -16.44 -44.90
N ARG A 681 13.65 -15.14 -44.63
CA ARG A 681 13.69 -14.03 -45.58
C ARG A 681 12.65 -14.15 -46.69
N LYS A 682 11.50 -14.74 -46.38
CA LYS A 682 10.34 -14.79 -47.29
C LYS A 682 9.16 -14.07 -46.68
N VAL A 683 8.34 -13.48 -47.56
CA VAL A 683 7.06 -12.88 -47.17
C VAL A 683 5.93 -13.79 -47.63
N TYR A 684 5.33 -14.51 -46.68
CA TYR A 684 4.24 -15.43 -46.96
C TYR A 684 2.91 -14.70 -47.02
N LEU A 685 1.99 -15.26 -47.81
CA LEU A 685 0.59 -14.84 -47.85
C LEU A 685 -0.31 -16.05 -47.57
N PHE A 686 -1.06 -15.96 -46.49
CA PHE A 686 -2.06 -16.95 -46.09
C PHE A 686 -3.48 -16.41 -46.31
N ASP A 687 -4.42 -17.33 -46.51
CA ASP A 687 -5.84 -17.04 -46.40
C ASP A 687 -6.33 -17.18 -44.95
N LYS A 688 -7.62 -16.89 -44.71
CA LYS A 688 -8.23 -17.01 -43.38
C LYS A 688 -8.24 -18.42 -42.80
N THR A 689 -8.01 -19.46 -43.61
CA THR A 689 -7.93 -20.86 -43.18
C THR A 689 -6.52 -21.29 -42.78
N GLY A 690 -5.54 -20.38 -42.93
CA GLY A 690 -4.11 -20.65 -42.70
C GLY A 690 -3.44 -21.34 -43.89
N ALA A 691 -4.13 -21.53 -45.01
CA ALA A 691 -3.54 -22.09 -46.22
C ALA A 691 -2.78 -21.01 -46.99
N ARG A 692 -1.72 -21.41 -47.71
CA ARG A 692 -0.96 -20.49 -48.58
C ARG A 692 -1.80 -20.10 -49.80
N VAL A 693 -1.80 -18.82 -50.15
CA VAL A 693 -2.46 -18.32 -51.35
C VAL A 693 -1.61 -18.65 -52.59
N SER A 694 -2.12 -19.52 -53.47
CA SER A 694 -1.37 -20.01 -54.64
C SER A 694 -1.02 -18.93 -55.68
N GLY A 695 -1.80 -17.85 -55.75
CA GLY A 695 -1.55 -16.73 -56.66
C GLY A 695 -0.50 -15.72 -56.19
N TRP A 696 0.11 -15.94 -55.01
CA TRP A 696 1.18 -15.10 -54.46
C TRP A 696 2.55 -15.69 -54.80
N ASN A 697 3.30 -15.00 -55.64
CA ASN A 697 4.70 -15.31 -55.89
C ASN A 697 5.52 -14.90 -54.67
N ILE A 698 5.84 -15.86 -53.80
CA ILE A 698 6.53 -15.62 -52.53
C ILE A 698 7.89 -14.96 -52.79
N PRO A 699 8.07 -13.67 -52.42
CA PRO A 699 9.33 -13.00 -52.67
C PRO A 699 10.39 -13.49 -51.68
N GLN A 700 11.58 -13.77 -52.21
CA GLN A 700 12.80 -13.95 -51.41
C GLN A 700 13.48 -12.59 -51.28
N THR A 701 13.64 -12.10 -50.06
CA THR A 701 14.32 -10.83 -49.77
C THR A 701 15.82 -11.04 -49.55
N GLU A 702 16.61 -9.97 -49.71
CA GLU A 702 18.06 -9.98 -49.47
C GLU A 702 18.35 -10.14 -47.96
N GLY A 703 17.64 -9.36 -47.14
CA GLY A 703 17.69 -9.40 -45.68
C GLY A 703 16.37 -9.85 -45.04
N VAL A 704 16.34 -9.86 -43.70
CA VAL A 704 15.11 -10.12 -42.93
C VAL A 704 14.20 -8.90 -43.00
N VAL A 705 12.89 -9.13 -43.20
CA VAL A 705 11.86 -8.09 -43.15
C VAL A 705 11.38 -7.96 -41.70
N ASN A 706 11.65 -6.82 -41.06
CA ASN A 706 11.40 -6.63 -39.62
C ASN A 706 10.24 -5.67 -39.31
N GLN A 707 9.37 -5.43 -40.28
CA GLN A 707 8.13 -4.68 -40.06
C GLN A 707 6.96 -5.32 -40.79
N PRO A 708 5.73 -5.16 -40.25
CA PRO A 708 4.53 -5.64 -40.89
C PRO A 708 4.39 -5.11 -42.32
N VAL A 709 3.87 -5.95 -43.22
CA VAL A 709 3.60 -5.58 -44.60
C VAL A 709 2.54 -4.49 -44.65
N GLN A 710 2.72 -3.49 -45.51
CA GLN A 710 1.79 -2.38 -45.66
C GLN A 710 1.06 -2.46 -46.99
N PHE A 711 -0.18 -1.97 -47.01
CA PHE A 711 -1.01 -1.91 -48.22
C PHE A 711 -1.53 -0.49 -48.43
N TYR A 712 -1.36 0.01 -49.64
CA TYR A 712 -1.96 1.26 -50.10
C TYR A 712 -2.61 1.08 -51.47
N ARG A 713 -3.73 1.76 -51.68
CA ARG A 713 -4.38 1.88 -52.98
C ARG A 713 -4.31 3.34 -53.43
N SER A 714 -3.83 3.58 -54.64
CA SER A 714 -3.86 4.90 -55.26
C SER A 714 -3.89 4.84 -56.78
N SER A 715 -4.68 5.72 -57.39
CA SER A 715 -4.94 5.84 -58.83
C SER A 715 -5.32 4.50 -59.47
N GLY A 716 -6.22 3.76 -58.80
CA GLY A 716 -6.69 2.45 -59.24
C GLY A 716 -5.67 1.31 -59.12
N LYS A 717 -4.50 1.56 -58.52
CA LYS A 717 -3.44 0.57 -58.33
C LYS A 717 -3.26 0.21 -56.86
N ASP A 718 -3.05 -1.07 -56.63
CA ASP A 718 -2.72 -1.66 -55.33
C ASP A 718 -1.20 -1.80 -55.18
N TYR A 719 -0.68 -1.46 -54.00
CA TYR A 719 0.74 -1.53 -53.65
C TYR A 719 0.92 -2.29 -52.34
N ILE A 720 1.73 -3.35 -52.38
CA ILE A 720 2.17 -4.13 -51.23
C ILE A 720 3.60 -3.74 -50.91
N ILE A 721 3.84 -3.23 -49.71
CA ILE A 721 5.07 -2.53 -49.36
C ILE A 721 5.69 -3.15 -48.13
N PHE A 722 6.99 -3.42 -48.20
CA PHE A 722 7.80 -3.85 -47.06
C PHE A 722 9.27 -3.56 -47.34
N SER A 723 10.11 -3.61 -46.30
CA SER A 723 11.55 -3.40 -46.42
C SER A 723 12.29 -4.47 -45.67
N ASP A 724 13.43 -4.90 -46.21
CA ASP A 724 14.43 -5.62 -45.44
C ASP A 724 15.50 -4.65 -44.91
N ASN A 725 16.60 -5.21 -44.41
CA ASN A 725 17.74 -4.43 -43.89
C ASN A 725 18.53 -3.64 -44.96
N TYR A 726 18.25 -3.83 -46.25
CA TYR A 726 19.05 -3.30 -47.35
C TYR A 726 18.23 -2.45 -48.32
N ARG A 727 16.99 -2.85 -48.64
CA ARG A 727 16.18 -2.21 -49.67
C ARG A 727 14.67 -2.27 -49.40
N ASN A 728 13.95 -1.48 -50.19
CA ASN A 728 12.50 -1.32 -50.12
C ASN A 728 11.82 -2.06 -51.29
N TYR A 729 10.76 -2.81 -51.00
CA TYR A 729 10.00 -3.61 -51.96
C TYR A 729 8.61 -3.01 -52.13
N ILE A 730 8.21 -2.76 -53.38
CA ILE A 730 6.88 -2.25 -53.74
C ILE A 730 6.31 -3.16 -54.82
N MET A 731 5.36 -4.00 -54.43
CA MET A 731 4.83 -5.11 -55.23
C MET A 731 3.35 -4.94 -55.56
N ASP A 732 2.89 -5.73 -56.52
CA ASP A 732 1.47 -5.94 -56.77
C ASP A 732 0.88 -7.07 -55.88
N ARG A 733 -0.43 -7.32 -56.00
CA ARG A 733 -1.13 -8.38 -55.25
C ARG A 733 -0.69 -9.82 -55.59
N ARG A 734 0.07 -10.01 -56.66
CA ARG A 734 0.61 -11.31 -57.10
C ARG A 734 2.06 -11.51 -56.65
N GLY A 735 2.67 -10.52 -55.98
CA GLY A 735 4.05 -10.58 -55.52
C GLY A 735 5.06 -10.15 -56.59
N ASN A 736 4.62 -9.57 -57.70
CA ASN A 736 5.51 -9.05 -58.73
C ASN A 736 5.92 -7.62 -58.41
N HIS A 737 7.14 -7.24 -58.79
CA HIS A 737 7.61 -5.86 -58.66
C HIS A 737 6.70 -4.89 -59.42
N ARG A 738 6.20 -3.87 -58.72
CA ARG A 738 5.32 -2.84 -59.27
C ARG A 738 6.01 -1.50 -59.43
N VAL A 739 6.82 -1.11 -58.43
CA VAL A 739 7.62 0.12 -58.47
C VAL A 739 9.02 -0.19 -57.98
N THR A 740 10.03 0.29 -58.70
CA THR A 740 11.43 0.20 -58.30
C THR A 740 11.92 1.61 -57.95
N PRO A 741 12.36 1.87 -56.70
CA PRO A 741 12.94 3.15 -56.33
C PRO A 741 14.16 3.47 -57.21
N GLN A 742 14.20 4.66 -57.81
CA GLN A 742 15.32 5.12 -58.65
C GLN A 742 16.62 5.32 -57.85
N LYS A 743 16.52 5.53 -56.53
CA LYS A 743 17.66 5.58 -55.61
C LYS A 743 17.43 4.58 -54.49
N SER A 744 18.42 3.75 -54.20
CA SER A 744 18.37 2.88 -53.03
C SER A 744 18.65 3.67 -51.76
N PHE A 745 17.98 3.31 -50.67
CA PHE A 745 18.24 3.81 -49.33
C PHE A 745 17.80 2.78 -48.30
N VAL A 746 18.50 2.74 -47.16
CA VAL A 746 18.13 1.92 -46.01
C VAL A 746 17.09 2.69 -45.20
N ARG A 747 15.89 2.11 -45.09
CA ARG A 747 14.81 2.67 -44.27
C ARG A 747 15.11 2.45 -42.79
N ASN A 748 14.78 3.43 -41.97
CA ASN A 748 14.75 3.26 -40.53
C ASN A 748 13.72 2.18 -40.11
N HIS A 749 14.15 1.21 -39.31
CA HIS A 749 13.34 0.10 -38.81
C HIS A 749 12.26 0.49 -37.80
N GLN A 750 12.20 1.74 -37.34
CA GLN A 750 11.14 2.26 -36.47
C GLN A 750 10.14 3.16 -37.21
N SER A 751 10.40 3.46 -38.48
CA SER A 751 9.53 4.30 -39.31
C SER A 751 8.83 3.45 -40.37
N PRO A 752 7.50 3.29 -40.31
CA PRO A 752 6.77 2.67 -41.42
C PRO A 752 6.77 3.61 -42.65
N PHE A 753 6.26 3.12 -43.78
CA PHE A 753 5.86 4.01 -44.87
C PHE A 753 4.50 4.63 -44.57
N TYR A 754 4.31 5.86 -45.01
CA TYR A 754 3.02 6.53 -45.06
C TYR A 754 2.72 6.96 -46.50
N LEU A 755 1.44 6.98 -46.87
CA LEU A 755 0.99 7.53 -48.16
C LEU A 755 0.62 9.01 -48.00
N GLU A 756 1.22 9.89 -48.78
CA GLU A 756 0.85 11.30 -48.88
C GLU A 756 0.20 11.62 -50.23
N TYR A 757 -0.68 12.61 -50.23
CA TYR A 757 -1.42 13.10 -51.39
C TYR A 757 -1.99 11.99 -52.30
N PRO A 758 -2.75 11.01 -51.75
CA PRO A 758 -3.33 9.94 -52.53
C PRO A 758 -4.11 10.47 -53.74
N ASP A 759 -3.96 9.78 -54.87
CA ASP A 759 -4.69 10.02 -56.11
C ASP A 759 -4.36 11.37 -56.77
N SER A 760 -3.16 11.89 -56.51
CA SER A 760 -2.62 13.10 -57.14
C SER A 760 -1.31 12.85 -57.87
N GLU A 761 -0.84 13.83 -58.64
CA GLU A 761 0.50 13.82 -59.27
C GLU A 761 1.64 13.79 -58.23
N ASN A 762 1.36 14.18 -56.99
CA ASN A 762 2.31 14.20 -55.89
C ASN A 762 2.22 12.96 -54.98
N THR A 763 1.47 11.92 -55.39
CA THR A 763 1.34 10.68 -54.60
C THR A 763 2.70 10.08 -54.31
N ALA A 764 3.05 9.93 -53.03
CA ALA A 764 4.32 9.35 -52.63
C ALA A 764 4.21 8.48 -51.37
N LEU A 765 5.09 7.47 -51.31
CA LEU A 765 5.39 6.76 -50.08
C LEU A 765 6.47 7.53 -49.34
N VAL A 766 6.23 7.85 -48.07
CA VAL A 766 7.13 8.65 -47.23
C VAL A 766 7.58 7.85 -46.02
N THR A 767 8.86 7.94 -45.71
CA THR A 767 9.47 7.32 -44.53
C THR A 767 10.74 8.09 -44.15
N THR A 768 11.54 7.56 -43.22
CA THR A 768 12.88 8.08 -42.91
C THR A 768 13.96 7.04 -43.20
N THR A 769 15.14 7.51 -43.55
CA THR A 769 16.34 6.68 -43.63
C THR A 769 16.97 6.50 -42.24
N SER A 770 17.91 5.56 -42.10
CA SER A 770 18.61 5.32 -40.83
C SER A 770 19.37 6.54 -40.28
N ASP A 771 19.72 7.53 -41.11
CA ASP A 771 20.39 8.77 -40.69
C ASP A 771 19.44 9.94 -40.32
N GLY A 772 18.13 9.69 -40.34
CA GLY A 772 17.12 10.70 -40.03
C GLY A 772 16.62 11.50 -41.24
N SER A 773 17.20 11.35 -42.43
CA SER A 773 16.70 12.01 -43.63
C SER A 773 15.31 11.51 -44.03
N LEU A 774 14.40 12.42 -44.39
CA LEU A 774 13.08 12.08 -44.94
C LEU A 774 13.22 11.55 -46.37
N ALA A 775 12.71 10.36 -46.64
CA ALA A 775 12.74 9.73 -47.96
C ALA A 775 11.32 9.65 -48.55
N LYS A 776 11.19 9.99 -49.83
CA LYS A 776 9.95 9.92 -50.61
C LYS A 776 10.15 9.08 -51.87
N ILE A 777 9.22 8.17 -52.15
CA ILE A 777 9.16 7.39 -53.39
C ILE A 777 7.83 7.73 -54.07
N PHE A 778 7.89 8.48 -55.17
CA PHE A 778 6.70 8.89 -55.92
C PHE A 778 6.09 7.70 -56.68
N LEU A 779 4.78 7.56 -56.61
CA LEU A 779 4.02 6.51 -57.29
C LEU A 779 3.34 7.07 -58.55
N PRO A 780 3.30 6.34 -59.67
CA PRO A 780 3.94 5.04 -59.92
C PRO A 780 5.39 5.14 -60.43
N SER A 781 5.95 6.35 -60.56
CA SER A 781 7.22 6.58 -61.28
C SER A 781 8.47 5.96 -60.64
N GLY A 782 8.45 5.72 -59.32
CA GLY A 782 9.62 5.29 -58.55
C GLY A 782 10.64 6.40 -58.33
N LYS A 783 10.37 7.64 -58.78
CA LYS A 783 11.24 8.79 -58.51
C LYS A 783 11.46 8.90 -57.01
N THR A 784 12.72 8.89 -56.59
CA THR A 784 13.09 8.87 -55.18
C THR A 784 13.79 10.15 -54.79
N VAL A 785 13.30 10.81 -53.74
CA VAL A 785 13.84 12.05 -53.18
C VAL A 785 14.22 11.81 -51.72
N ILE A 786 15.47 12.13 -51.36
CA ILE A 786 15.96 12.05 -49.98
C ILE A 786 16.26 13.49 -49.55
N ASN A 787 15.53 13.97 -48.55
CA ASN A 787 15.67 15.31 -48.01
C ASN A 787 16.49 15.28 -46.72
N LYS A 788 17.71 15.81 -46.80
CA LYS A 788 18.65 15.90 -45.68
C LYS A 788 18.33 16.98 -44.64
N ALA A 789 17.30 17.80 -44.84
CA ALA A 789 16.91 18.83 -43.87
C ALA A 789 16.45 18.27 -42.51
N THR A 790 16.15 16.97 -42.45
CA THR A 790 15.74 16.24 -41.23
C THR A 790 16.84 15.33 -40.67
N GLN A 791 17.98 15.25 -41.37
CA GLN A 791 19.14 14.47 -40.98
C GLN A 791 19.65 14.91 -39.60
N THR A 792 20.09 13.95 -38.78
CA THR A 792 20.54 14.22 -37.42
C THR A 792 21.60 13.20 -37.00
N ASP A 793 22.47 13.59 -36.07
CA ASP A 793 23.41 12.68 -35.43
C ASP A 793 22.71 11.68 -34.50
N VAL A 794 21.46 11.98 -34.09
CA VAL A 794 20.61 11.09 -33.30
C VAL A 794 19.94 10.08 -34.21
N THR A 795 20.61 8.96 -34.44
CA THR A 795 20.14 7.90 -35.35
C THR A 795 18.88 7.19 -34.86
N ASN A 796 18.65 7.16 -33.55
CA ASN A 796 17.48 6.50 -32.95
C ASN A 796 16.25 7.42 -33.00
N HIS A 797 15.30 7.13 -33.90
CA HIS A 797 14.13 7.97 -34.11
C HIS A 797 12.97 7.19 -34.73
N SER A 798 11.76 7.75 -34.72
CA SER A 798 10.66 7.27 -35.58
C SER A 798 9.93 8.43 -36.25
N LEU A 799 9.24 8.11 -37.34
CA LEU A 799 8.36 9.02 -38.05
C LEU A 799 6.91 8.65 -37.83
N VAL A 800 6.09 9.67 -37.61
CA VAL A 800 4.63 9.61 -37.63
C VAL A 800 4.08 10.69 -38.55
N LEU A 801 3.03 10.38 -39.32
CA LEU A 801 2.37 11.34 -40.23
C LEU A 801 1.01 11.78 -39.68
N LEU A 802 0.82 13.09 -39.46
CA LEU A 802 -0.50 13.67 -39.19
C LEU A 802 -1.01 14.27 -40.51
N HIS A 803 -2.09 13.71 -41.05
CA HIS A 803 -2.73 14.08 -42.33
C HIS A 803 -2.00 13.67 -43.62
N GLN A 804 -2.77 13.15 -44.59
CA GLN A 804 -2.24 12.71 -45.89
C GLN A 804 -2.17 13.83 -46.93
N ASN A 805 -3.17 14.73 -46.97
CA ASN A 805 -3.28 15.80 -47.99
C ASN A 805 -2.66 17.14 -47.54
N ASN A 806 -2.20 17.24 -46.30
CA ASN A 806 -1.42 18.36 -45.78
C ASN A 806 -0.46 17.84 -44.70
N PRO A 807 0.58 17.11 -45.12
CA PRO A 807 1.37 16.29 -44.22
C PRO A 807 2.10 17.13 -43.18
N LYS A 808 1.94 16.73 -41.91
CA LYS A 808 2.83 17.09 -40.82
C LYS A 808 3.66 15.87 -40.44
N TYR A 809 4.98 15.99 -40.53
CA TYR A 809 5.92 14.92 -40.22
C TYR A 809 6.39 15.07 -38.77
N VAL A 810 6.03 14.12 -37.93
CA VAL A 810 6.41 14.09 -36.51
C VAL A 810 7.59 13.16 -36.37
N PHE A 811 8.75 13.74 -36.04
CA PHE A 811 9.95 13.02 -35.68
C PHE A 811 9.99 12.85 -34.16
N ILE A 812 10.10 11.61 -33.71
CA ILE A 812 10.18 11.25 -32.30
C ILE A 812 11.59 10.75 -32.05
N ARG A 813 12.29 11.37 -31.11
CA ARG A 813 13.68 11.09 -30.72
C ARG A 813 13.75 10.92 -29.20
N PRO A 814 14.85 10.39 -28.64
CA PRO A 814 15.05 10.39 -27.19
C PRO A 814 14.78 11.78 -26.59
N ALA A 815 13.82 11.82 -25.67
CA ALA A 815 13.37 13.01 -24.95
C ALA A 815 12.86 14.21 -25.79
N GLN A 816 12.57 14.02 -27.09
CA GLN A 816 12.18 15.11 -27.99
C GLN A 816 11.18 14.69 -29.07
N LEU A 817 10.24 15.58 -29.36
CA LEU A 817 9.31 15.50 -30.48
C LEU A 817 9.46 16.76 -31.34
N THR A 818 9.66 16.59 -32.64
CA THR A 818 9.77 17.69 -33.62
C THR A 818 8.74 17.51 -34.73
N ILE A 819 7.95 18.53 -35.01
CA ILE A 819 6.94 18.51 -36.08
C ILE A 819 7.42 19.40 -37.23
N TYR A 820 7.50 18.83 -38.44
CA TYR A 820 7.76 19.55 -39.67
C TYR A 820 6.47 19.69 -40.49
N ASN A 821 6.26 20.84 -41.11
CA ASN A 821 5.15 21.04 -42.05
C ASN A 821 5.49 20.47 -43.45
N ALA A 822 4.52 20.53 -44.38
CA ALA A 822 4.69 20.06 -45.76
C ALA A 822 5.85 20.74 -46.51
N ALA A 823 6.22 21.98 -46.13
CA ALA A 823 7.35 22.72 -46.68
C ALA A 823 8.69 22.39 -45.99
N MET A 824 8.72 21.36 -45.13
CA MET A 824 9.90 20.89 -44.39
C MET A 824 10.50 21.93 -43.44
N LYS A 825 9.68 22.87 -42.95
CA LYS A 825 10.05 23.78 -41.87
C LYS A 825 9.52 23.24 -40.54
N VAL A 826 10.31 23.38 -39.48
CA VAL A 826 9.88 23.04 -38.12
C VAL A 826 8.70 23.93 -37.75
N SER A 827 7.54 23.32 -37.48
CA SER A 827 6.34 23.99 -37.00
C SER A 827 6.19 23.93 -35.49
N ALA A 828 6.76 22.91 -34.84
CA ALA A 828 6.75 22.76 -33.39
C ALA A 828 7.91 21.88 -32.92
N GLU A 829 8.37 22.11 -31.71
CA GLU A 829 9.35 21.27 -31.03
C GLU A 829 9.01 21.21 -29.54
N SER A 830 9.00 20.00 -28.99
CA SER A 830 8.63 19.73 -27.60
C SER A 830 9.66 18.78 -26.98
N LYS A 831 10.11 19.13 -25.78
CA LYS A 831 11.01 18.30 -24.99
C LYS A 831 10.25 17.66 -23.84
N THR A 832 10.64 16.45 -23.46
CA THR A 832 10.11 15.76 -22.29
C THR A 832 11.18 15.70 -21.21
N ASP A 833 10.77 15.80 -19.95
CA ASP A 833 11.70 15.74 -18.79
C ASP A 833 12.33 14.35 -18.60
N LYS A 834 11.77 13.34 -19.28
CA LYS A 834 12.19 11.94 -19.24
C LYS A 834 12.41 11.42 -20.65
N GLU A 835 13.28 10.43 -20.81
CA GLU A 835 13.40 9.71 -22.07
C GLU A 835 12.08 9.03 -22.43
N ILE A 836 11.74 9.07 -23.72
CA ILE A 836 10.54 8.46 -24.29
C ILE A 836 10.92 7.26 -25.14
N GLN A 837 10.05 6.26 -25.19
CA GLN A 837 10.11 5.26 -26.24
C GLN A 837 9.89 5.96 -27.58
N ILE A 838 10.76 5.66 -28.52
CA ILE A 838 10.77 6.16 -29.91
C ILE A 838 9.72 5.49 -30.79
N THR A 839 8.54 5.27 -30.24
CA THR A 839 7.37 4.80 -30.97
C THR A 839 6.21 5.71 -30.63
N GLY A 840 5.60 6.31 -31.65
CA GLY A 840 4.46 7.19 -31.49
C GLY A 840 3.17 6.55 -31.97
N ASP A 841 2.13 6.66 -31.16
CA ASP A 841 0.78 6.30 -31.54
C ASP A 841 0.00 7.54 -32.01
N VAL A 842 -0.76 7.44 -33.09
CA VAL A 842 -1.66 8.53 -33.53
C VAL A 842 -3.09 8.20 -33.15
N TYR A 843 -3.74 9.13 -32.48
CA TYR A 843 -5.16 9.07 -32.17
C TYR A 843 -5.90 10.13 -32.97
N LYS A 844 -6.92 9.71 -33.70
CA LYS A 844 -7.75 10.61 -34.51
C LYS A 844 -9.06 10.87 -33.77
N PHE A 845 -9.24 12.10 -33.28
CA PHE A 845 -10.46 12.56 -32.61
C PHE A 845 -11.46 13.14 -33.62
N SER A 846 -10.96 13.75 -34.70
CA SER A 846 -11.77 14.21 -35.83
C SER A 846 -10.95 14.22 -37.13
N ALA A 847 -11.51 14.73 -38.23
CA ALA A 847 -10.76 14.87 -39.48
C ALA A 847 -9.54 15.79 -39.38
N SER A 848 -9.60 16.82 -38.51
CA SER A 848 -8.52 17.78 -38.29
C SER A 848 -7.83 17.60 -36.94
N ASP A 849 -8.46 16.94 -35.97
CA ASP A 849 -7.90 16.77 -34.64
C ASP A 849 -7.21 15.42 -34.47
N HIS A 850 -5.88 15.45 -34.41
CA HIS A 850 -5.01 14.30 -34.20
C HIS A 850 -4.13 14.56 -32.98
N LYS A 851 -3.92 13.52 -32.19
CA LYS A 851 -3.01 13.52 -31.05
C LYS A 851 -1.92 12.47 -31.22
N ILE A 852 -0.79 12.69 -30.57
CA ILE A 852 0.38 11.81 -30.59
C ILE A 852 0.59 11.26 -29.17
N GLY A 853 0.46 9.95 -29.01
CA GLY A 853 0.77 9.26 -27.76
C GLY A 853 2.22 8.83 -27.69
N LEU A 854 2.83 9.07 -26.54
CA LEU A 854 4.19 8.64 -26.22
C LEU A 854 4.21 8.04 -24.81
N ILE A 855 5.22 7.23 -24.54
CA ILE A 855 5.45 6.62 -23.23
C ILE A 855 6.89 6.89 -22.79
N SER A 856 7.08 7.22 -21.52
CA SER A 856 8.40 7.29 -20.91
C SER A 856 9.03 5.91 -20.81
N LYS A 857 10.34 5.82 -21.06
CA LYS A 857 11.08 4.56 -20.97
C LYS A 857 11.14 4.01 -19.54
N ASP A 858 11.33 4.89 -18.54
CA ASP A 858 11.69 4.48 -17.17
C ASP A 858 10.87 5.17 -16.06
N ALA A 859 9.92 6.06 -16.38
CA ALA A 859 9.25 6.93 -15.38
C ALA A 859 7.76 6.61 -15.11
N SER A 860 7.24 5.46 -15.56
CA SER A 860 5.82 5.11 -15.44
C SER A 860 4.86 6.23 -15.89
N GLN A 861 5.22 6.93 -16.98
CA GLN A 861 4.49 8.08 -17.51
C GLN A 861 4.11 7.88 -18.96
N ILE A 862 2.90 8.29 -19.31
CA ILE A 862 2.44 8.43 -20.68
C ILE A 862 2.13 9.90 -21.00
N TYR A 863 2.37 10.29 -22.24
CA TYR A 863 2.16 11.64 -22.75
C TYR A 863 1.18 11.59 -23.93
N LEU A 864 0.39 12.65 -24.06
CA LEU A 864 -0.47 12.88 -25.21
C LEU A 864 -0.21 14.31 -25.70
N PHE A 865 0.27 14.46 -26.93
CA PHE A 865 0.57 15.75 -27.55
C PHE A 865 -0.47 16.11 -28.61
N ASN A 866 -0.79 17.39 -28.71
CA ASN A 866 -1.61 17.96 -29.78
C ASN A 866 -0.84 18.00 -31.11
N SER A 867 -1.57 18.17 -32.21
CA SER A 867 -0.98 18.32 -33.56
C SER A 867 -0.17 19.61 -33.78
N ASP A 868 -0.14 20.50 -32.80
CA ASP A 868 0.71 21.70 -32.73
C ASP A 868 1.93 21.51 -31.82
N GLY A 869 2.13 20.31 -31.26
CA GLY A 869 3.23 19.98 -30.37
C GLY A 869 2.98 20.31 -28.90
N THR A 870 1.90 20.98 -28.53
CA THR A 870 1.59 21.27 -27.12
C THR A 870 1.17 20.00 -26.36
N LEU A 871 1.53 19.89 -25.08
CA LEU A 871 1.09 18.77 -24.25
C LEU A 871 -0.41 18.89 -23.95
N TYR A 872 -1.16 17.80 -24.14
CA TYR A 872 -2.59 17.76 -23.88
C TYR A 872 -2.87 18.01 -22.39
N LYS A 873 -3.89 18.81 -22.09
CA LYS A 873 -4.22 19.18 -20.71
C LYS A 873 -4.51 17.93 -19.87
N GLY A 874 -3.89 17.85 -18.70
CA GLY A 874 -4.02 16.70 -17.80
C GLY A 874 -2.95 15.61 -17.98
N PHE A 875 -2.06 15.74 -18.97
CA PHE A 875 -0.87 14.89 -19.12
C PHE A 875 0.38 15.54 -18.50
N PRO A 876 1.38 14.74 -18.10
CA PRO A 876 1.46 13.28 -18.20
C PRO A 876 0.51 12.54 -17.25
N LEU A 877 0.08 11.34 -17.65
CA LEU A 877 -0.64 10.39 -16.79
C LEU A 877 0.29 9.25 -16.37
N LYS A 878 -0.04 8.55 -15.27
CA LYS A 878 0.65 7.32 -14.89
C LYS A 878 0.33 6.22 -15.91
N GLY A 879 1.35 5.46 -16.33
CA GLY A 879 1.19 4.33 -17.23
C GLY A 879 2.52 3.71 -17.63
N THR A 880 2.54 2.39 -17.81
CA THR A 880 3.74 1.57 -18.04
C THR A 880 3.78 0.91 -19.42
N SER A 881 2.71 1.04 -20.22
CA SER A 881 2.66 0.53 -21.60
C SER A 881 2.21 1.59 -22.60
N ARG A 882 2.37 1.29 -23.90
CA ARG A 882 1.57 1.96 -24.96
C ARG A 882 0.09 1.84 -24.62
N PHE A 883 -0.71 2.79 -25.07
CA PHE A 883 -2.11 2.92 -24.64
C PHE A 883 -3.07 2.98 -25.83
N SER A 884 -4.37 2.83 -25.57
CA SER A 884 -5.42 2.98 -26.59
C SER A 884 -6.46 3.98 -26.13
N ILE A 885 -6.98 4.77 -27.06
CA ILE A 885 -8.04 5.76 -26.79
C ILE A 885 -9.26 5.40 -27.63
N GLY A 886 -10.43 5.32 -27.01
CA GLY A 886 -11.69 5.04 -27.71
C GLY A 886 -12.92 5.08 -26.81
N PHE A 887 -14.10 4.88 -27.40
CA PHE A 887 -15.33 4.69 -26.65
C PHE A 887 -15.49 3.22 -26.28
N LEU A 888 -15.71 2.91 -24.99
CA LEU A 888 -16.01 1.54 -24.57
C LEU A 888 -17.50 1.18 -24.69
N LYS A 889 -18.38 2.19 -24.69
CA LYS A 889 -19.82 2.05 -24.86
C LYS A 889 -20.30 2.87 -26.03
N SER A 890 -21.28 2.37 -26.77
CA SER A 890 -21.88 3.08 -27.90
C SER A 890 -22.58 4.39 -27.49
N SER A 891 -23.11 4.45 -26.27
CA SER A 891 -23.74 5.64 -25.68
C SER A 891 -22.76 6.62 -25.03
N ALA A 892 -21.46 6.31 -24.99
CA ALA A 892 -20.48 7.16 -24.30
C ALA A 892 -20.24 8.45 -25.07
N TYR A 893 -20.12 9.55 -24.33
CA TYR A 893 -19.81 10.88 -24.86
C TYR A 893 -18.37 11.33 -24.53
N ARG A 894 -17.60 10.49 -23.82
CA ARG A 894 -16.20 10.73 -23.45
C ARG A 894 -15.31 9.55 -23.80
N PHE A 895 -14.06 9.86 -24.11
CA PHE A 895 -13.05 8.86 -24.45
C PHE A 895 -12.52 8.16 -23.19
N ASN A 896 -12.24 6.87 -23.34
CA ASN A 896 -11.52 6.06 -22.37
C ASN A 896 -10.09 5.90 -22.89
N LEU A 897 -9.11 5.99 -21.99
CA LEU A 897 -7.71 5.67 -22.26
C LEU A 897 -7.32 4.44 -21.46
N ILE A 898 -6.93 3.39 -22.16
CA ILE A 898 -6.53 2.10 -21.58
C ILE A 898 -5.02 1.92 -21.68
N THR A 899 -4.36 1.67 -20.55
CA THR A 899 -2.91 1.47 -20.47
C THR A 899 -2.54 0.49 -19.35
N GLY A 900 -1.36 -0.11 -19.43
CA GLY A 900 -0.73 -0.80 -18.30
C GLY A 900 -0.39 0.17 -17.18
N GLY A 901 -0.52 -0.29 -15.95
CA GLY A 901 -0.17 0.41 -14.73
C GLY A 901 0.96 -0.27 -13.96
N GLU A 902 1.36 0.37 -12.86
CA GLU A 902 2.27 -0.22 -11.88
C GLU A 902 1.58 -1.37 -11.13
N ASN A 903 2.33 -2.24 -10.46
CA ASN A 903 1.79 -3.34 -9.63
C ASN A 903 0.82 -4.29 -10.38
N ASN A 904 1.07 -4.51 -11.67
CA ASN A 904 0.28 -5.38 -12.56
C ASN A 904 -1.17 -4.92 -12.76
N TYR A 905 -1.43 -3.62 -12.66
CA TYR A 905 -2.74 -3.06 -12.99
C TYR A 905 -2.88 -2.75 -14.48
N ILE A 906 -4.13 -2.67 -14.91
CA ILE A 906 -4.57 -2.01 -16.14
C ILE A 906 -5.40 -0.82 -15.71
N TYR A 907 -5.07 0.35 -16.23
CA TYR A 907 -5.75 1.60 -15.93
C TYR A 907 -6.72 1.97 -17.04
N ASN A 908 -7.93 2.35 -16.66
CA ASN A 908 -8.85 3.08 -17.53
C ASN A 908 -8.99 4.53 -17.06
N TYR A 909 -8.49 5.48 -17.83
CA TYR A 909 -8.66 6.91 -17.58
C TYR A 909 -9.79 7.51 -18.41
N ARG A 910 -10.39 8.57 -17.88
CA ARG A 910 -11.24 9.46 -18.65
C ARG A 910 -10.38 10.49 -19.35
N VAL A 911 -10.55 10.65 -20.67
CA VAL A 911 -9.93 11.74 -21.44
C VAL A 911 -11.01 12.75 -21.80
N GLU A 912 -10.79 14.01 -21.41
CA GLU A 912 -11.70 15.14 -21.60
C GLU A 912 -11.14 16.18 -22.55
#